data_AF-A0A914BS84-F1
#
_entry.id   AF-A0A914BS84-F1
#
_cell.length_a   1.000
_cell.length_b   1.000
_cell.length_c   1.000
_cell.angle_alpha   90.00
_cell.angle_beta   90.00
_cell.angle_gamma   90.00
#
_symmetry.space_group_name_H-M   'P 1'
#
loop_
_entity.id
_entity.type
_entity.pdbx_description
1 polymer ?
#
loop_
_entity_poly.entity_id
_entity_poly.type
_entity_poly.pdbx_seq_one_letter_code
_entity_poly.pdbx_strand_id
1 'polypeptide(L)'
;MLENGGSENKDTHDTGPRRKGCDPLAQTVRGKLQNRRQKLNGQINKEMRMRAGAENLFKAASNRKIKEQVAMELSFVNSNLQLLKEELAEINSEVEAYQNDTFLRSVPLIPLGLKETKDIDVKLVFQDYILEHYSEDGANYEQEIQEFMDIRQAMRTPKRNAEGVDLLFEYYNQLYFIENRFFPADRHTGIYLTWYDALTGIPSVQRSIAFEKGSVLFNVCSLFTQIGARQDRSMPEGIQEAIANLQCAAGGFGYLAANFSHAPSMDMSTPVLLMLEALMMGQVQECIFERRVLGGIAEDIQTSFEIAQEAAVVSEAYSKVHQLMMHPKVKDYVPYSWISLVLVKSQHFKASSHYYAAMGYSDRHSTYDQATLERVFPTVYDEHRTLQVPRSQQERKRLSKAHIRQALILHEEALGVHRLSKMLRKIDTLQEVLRQSTDRSMNCYTELDEEDDFFEMMDVPDIKGKAKQVPEPTAIDFTRVTVNDIFHKLGPLAIFNSRNNWSAPRMVDIQRGVEGFGFTVRGDSPVIVASVDPGYVASASGVKEGDFIVGVNDRSVKWAKHGEVVKEILSSQRLRIELVTPLGNGVLHPQDKRRLNSSDSAGSSLTDMNGSITSGSSSKDRRQPSPKKSAKDVPDGSRSLGRGKSPGRAKSPGRMKGPESVNNLGSKSLPRGATVNANGSSGMGKKKERGHKGKGSSEKEGVKKARGVLNSKAGLW
;
A
#
# COMPACT_ATOMS: atom_id res chain seq x y z
N MET A 1 -14.88 -35.10 17.74
CA MET A 1 -14.66 -36.31 18.57
C MET A 1 -13.25 -36.78 18.37
N LEU A 2 -12.59 -37.07 19.50
CA LEU A 2 -11.29 -37.73 19.70
C LEU A 2 -10.03 -36.86 19.56
N GLU A 3 -9.72 -36.26 20.71
CA GLU A 3 -8.40 -35.92 21.22
C GLU A 3 -7.46 -37.13 21.25
N ASN A 4 -6.16 -36.89 21.04
CA ASN A 4 -5.12 -37.78 21.55
C ASN A 4 -3.94 -36.92 22.03
N GLY A 5 -3.68 -36.98 23.33
CA GLY A 5 -2.57 -36.33 24.00
C GLY A 5 -1.25 -37.08 23.80
N GLY A 6 -0.16 -36.31 23.72
CA GLY A 6 1.20 -36.81 23.64
C GLY A 6 2.20 -35.77 24.17
N SER A 7 2.60 -35.97 25.42
CA SER A 7 3.83 -35.57 26.11
C SER A 7 4.58 -34.30 25.65
N GLU A 8 4.50 -33.25 26.47
CA GLU A 8 5.39 -32.09 26.45
C GLU A 8 6.81 -32.47 26.93
N ASN A 9 7.80 -32.39 26.03
CA ASN A 9 9.20 -32.17 26.42
C ASN A 9 9.46 -30.66 26.35
N LYS A 10 9.72 -30.06 27.52
CA LYS A 10 10.14 -28.67 27.66
C LYS A 10 11.64 -28.56 27.35
N ASP A 11 11.97 -28.23 26.10
CA ASP A 11 13.24 -27.59 25.76
C ASP A 11 12.99 -26.10 25.52
N THR A 12 13.47 -25.30 26.46
CA THR A 12 13.45 -23.84 26.43
C THR A 12 14.55 -23.32 25.52
N HIS A 13 14.22 -23.11 24.25
CA HIS A 13 14.87 -22.09 23.42
C HIS A 13 13.76 -21.25 22.79
N ASP A 14 13.57 -20.05 23.36
CA ASP A 14 12.72 -19.00 22.85
C ASP A 14 13.28 -18.52 21.49
N THR A 15 12.79 -19.14 20.42
CA THR A 15 12.92 -18.64 19.05
C THR A 15 11.57 -17.99 18.73
N GLY A 16 11.59 -16.69 18.41
CA GLY A 16 10.38 -15.89 18.18
C GLY A 16 9.38 -16.50 17.18
N PRO A 17 8.16 -15.94 17.09
CA PRO A 17 7.04 -16.56 16.38
C PRO A 17 7.44 -16.89 14.94
N ARG A 18 7.21 -18.15 14.57
CA ARG A 18 7.68 -18.81 13.34
C ARG A 18 7.50 -17.93 12.10
N ARG A 19 8.63 -17.40 11.61
CA ARG A 19 8.85 -16.71 10.32
C ARG A 19 8.52 -17.60 9.12
N LYS A 20 7.27 -18.01 8.96
CA LYS A 20 6.87 -18.91 7.88
C LYS A 20 5.76 -18.27 7.05
N GLY A 21 6.10 -17.98 5.80
CA GLY A 21 5.10 -17.78 4.76
C GLY A 21 4.22 -19.01 4.59
N CYS A 22 3.20 -18.92 3.76
CA CYS A 22 2.45 -20.08 3.30
C CYS A 22 3.40 -21.10 2.67
N ASP A 23 3.17 -22.38 2.99
CA ASP A 23 3.75 -23.49 2.25
C ASP A 23 3.39 -23.33 0.76
N PRO A 24 4.39 -23.15 -0.14
CA PRO A 24 4.15 -23.02 -1.58
C PRO A 24 3.53 -24.28 -2.19
N LEU A 25 3.67 -25.44 -1.53
CA LEU A 25 3.08 -26.72 -1.92
C LEU A 25 1.63 -26.88 -1.44
N ALA A 26 1.16 -26.01 -0.54
CA ALA A 26 -0.23 -26.00 -0.14
C ALA A 26 -1.11 -25.63 -1.34
N GLN A 27 -1.76 -26.64 -1.91
CA GLN A 27 -2.62 -26.56 -3.10
C GLN A 27 -3.96 -25.85 -2.88
N THR A 28 -3.97 -24.78 -2.07
CA THR A 28 -5.15 -23.91 -1.90
C THR A 28 -5.54 -23.29 -3.24
N VAL A 29 -6.83 -22.98 -3.44
CA VAL A 29 -7.32 -22.33 -4.68
C VAL A 29 -6.53 -21.04 -4.96
N ARG A 30 -6.34 -20.21 -3.92
CA ARG A 30 -5.57 -18.97 -3.98
C ARG A 30 -4.08 -19.19 -4.29
N GLY A 31 -3.47 -20.24 -3.71
CA GLY A 31 -2.10 -20.63 -4.01
C GLY A 31 -1.92 -21.09 -5.46
N LYS A 32 -2.88 -21.85 -6.00
CA LYS A 32 -2.90 -22.26 -7.42
C LYS A 32 -3.00 -21.06 -8.35
N LEU A 33 -3.86 -20.08 -8.05
CA LEU A 33 -3.98 -18.84 -8.82
C LEU A 33 -2.67 -18.05 -8.82
N GLN A 34 -2.03 -17.89 -7.65
CA GLN A 34 -0.74 -17.21 -7.55
C GLN A 34 0.35 -17.95 -8.35
N ASN A 35 0.43 -19.28 -8.24
CA ASN A 35 1.41 -20.07 -8.99
C ASN A 35 1.20 -19.99 -10.51
N ARG A 36 -0.06 -19.92 -10.97
CA ARG A 36 -0.38 -19.73 -12.39
C ARG A 36 0.03 -18.33 -12.85
N ARG A 37 -0.27 -17.29 -12.05
CA ARG A 37 0.16 -15.91 -12.31
C ARG A 37 1.69 -15.82 -12.43
N GLN A 38 2.42 -16.44 -11.52
CA GLN A 38 3.89 -16.44 -11.56
C GLN A 38 4.46 -17.07 -12.84
N LYS A 39 3.87 -18.18 -13.29
CA LYS A 39 4.26 -18.81 -14.55
C LYS A 39 4.00 -17.89 -15.75
N LEU A 40 2.83 -17.25 -15.78
CA LEU A 40 2.47 -16.29 -16.84
C LEU A 40 3.39 -15.08 -16.86
N ASN A 41 3.69 -14.49 -15.70
CA ASN A 41 4.64 -13.38 -15.58
C ASN A 41 6.03 -13.76 -16.16
N GLY A 42 6.49 -14.99 -15.89
CA GLY A 42 7.71 -15.53 -16.48
C GLY A 42 7.65 -15.64 -18.02
N GLN A 43 6.52 -16.11 -18.55
CA GLN A 43 6.29 -16.21 -20.00
C GLN A 43 6.20 -14.83 -20.66
N ILE A 44 5.44 -13.89 -20.09
CA ILE A 44 5.33 -12.50 -20.55
C ILE A 44 6.72 -11.86 -20.61
N ASN A 45 7.53 -12.02 -19.56
CA ASN A 45 8.90 -11.50 -19.54
C ASN A 45 9.79 -12.14 -20.63
N LYS A 46 9.63 -13.44 -20.89
CA LYS A 46 10.35 -14.11 -21.98
C LYS A 46 9.94 -13.53 -23.34
N GLU A 47 8.65 -13.42 -23.63
CA GLU A 47 8.13 -12.86 -24.89
C GLU A 47 8.55 -11.40 -25.07
N MET A 48 8.50 -10.58 -24.02
CA MET A 48 8.96 -9.18 -24.05
C MET A 48 10.44 -9.07 -24.42
N ARG A 49 11.30 -9.96 -23.90
CA ARG A 49 12.73 -9.99 -24.27
C ARG A 49 12.95 -10.43 -25.72
N MET A 50 12.19 -11.43 -26.19
CA MET A 50 12.26 -11.86 -27.59
C MET A 50 11.80 -10.75 -28.53
N ARG A 51 10.73 -10.02 -28.16
CA ARG A 51 10.26 -8.85 -28.90
C ARG A 51 11.33 -7.78 -29.01
N ALA A 52 11.95 -7.40 -27.89
CA ALA A 52 13.01 -6.38 -27.89
C ALA A 52 14.22 -6.81 -28.74
N GLY A 53 14.61 -8.09 -28.66
CA GLY A 53 15.66 -8.66 -29.51
C GLY A 53 15.30 -8.60 -31.00
N ALA A 54 14.08 -8.98 -31.36
CA ALA A 54 13.58 -8.91 -32.73
C ALA A 54 13.49 -7.46 -33.24
N GLU A 55 13.03 -6.51 -32.43
CA GLU A 55 12.99 -5.08 -32.79
C GLU A 55 14.40 -4.52 -33.05
N ASN A 56 15.38 -4.89 -32.21
CA ASN A 56 16.78 -4.47 -32.40
C ASN A 56 17.37 -5.10 -33.66
N LEU A 57 17.12 -6.38 -33.91
CA LEU A 57 17.57 -7.07 -35.13
C LEU A 57 16.91 -6.49 -36.39
N PHE A 58 15.62 -6.14 -36.33
CA PHE A 58 14.89 -5.51 -37.43
C PHE A 58 15.48 -4.14 -37.78
N LYS A 59 15.86 -3.36 -36.76
CA LYS A 59 16.53 -2.05 -36.93
C LYS A 59 17.95 -2.20 -37.48
N ALA A 60 18.68 -3.23 -37.06
CA ALA A 60 20.05 -3.48 -37.49
C ALA A 60 20.17 -4.18 -38.87
N ALA A 61 19.13 -4.89 -39.31
CA ALA A 61 19.14 -5.66 -40.55
C ALA A 61 19.13 -4.73 -41.79
N SER A 62 20.15 -4.86 -42.62
CA SER A 62 20.25 -4.19 -43.93
C SER A 62 19.66 -5.03 -45.08
N ASN A 63 19.63 -6.36 -44.93
CA ASN A 63 19.10 -7.29 -45.93
C ASN A 63 17.57 -7.37 -45.86
N ARG A 64 16.90 -7.10 -46.98
CA ARG A 64 15.43 -7.11 -47.10
C ARG A 64 14.79 -8.45 -46.69
N LYS A 65 15.37 -9.59 -47.08
CA LYS A 65 14.81 -10.91 -46.72
C LYS A 65 14.86 -11.18 -45.22
N ILE A 66 15.98 -10.82 -44.59
CA ILE A 66 16.14 -10.92 -43.13
C ILE A 66 15.13 -10.00 -42.44
N LYS A 67 14.96 -8.78 -42.96
CA LYS A 67 14.01 -7.80 -42.41
C LYS A 67 12.56 -8.28 -42.51
N GLU A 68 12.15 -8.88 -43.63
CA GLU A 68 10.83 -9.51 -43.81
C GLU A 68 10.63 -10.68 -42.84
N GLN A 69 11.64 -11.55 -42.66
CA GLN A 69 11.59 -12.65 -41.71
C GLN A 69 11.45 -12.17 -40.26
N VAL A 70 12.24 -11.17 -39.85
CA VAL A 70 12.17 -10.60 -38.50
C VAL A 70 10.83 -9.88 -38.27
N ALA A 71 10.24 -9.26 -39.29
CA ALA A 71 8.90 -8.67 -39.18
C ALA A 71 7.81 -9.74 -38.91
N MET A 72 7.89 -10.89 -39.58
CA MET A 72 6.96 -12.00 -39.32
C MET A 72 7.11 -12.53 -37.89
N GLU A 73 8.35 -12.76 -37.44
CA GLU A 73 8.63 -13.18 -36.06
C GLU A 73 8.13 -12.14 -35.03
N LEU A 74 8.33 -10.85 -35.29
CA LEU A 74 7.84 -9.79 -34.43
C LEU A 74 6.31 -9.80 -34.33
N SER A 75 5.62 -10.07 -35.44
CA SER A 75 4.15 -10.24 -35.45
C SER A 75 3.73 -11.44 -34.60
N PHE A 76 4.43 -12.57 -34.71
CA PHE A 76 4.15 -13.77 -33.91
C PHE A 76 4.34 -13.53 -32.41
N VAL A 77 5.47 -12.92 -32.02
CA VAL A 77 5.75 -12.56 -30.63
C VAL A 77 4.71 -11.58 -30.07
N ASN A 78 4.28 -10.58 -30.85
CA ASN A 78 3.23 -9.66 -30.43
C ASN A 78 1.89 -10.37 -30.22
N SER A 79 1.53 -11.32 -31.09
CA SER A 79 0.32 -12.13 -30.94
C SER A 79 0.36 -13.00 -29.68
N ASN A 80 1.48 -13.67 -29.40
CA ASN A 80 1.65 -14.47 -28.19
C ASN A 80 1.60 -13.61 -26.93
N LEU A 81 2.26 -12.46 -26.94
CA LEU A 81 2.24 -11.52 -25.82
C LEU A 81 0.82 -11.03 -25.52
N GLN A 82 0.02 -10.77 -26.55
CA GLN A 82 -1.38 -10.39 -26.40
C GLN A 82 -2.20 -11.50 -25.72
N LEU A 83 -2.03 -12.76 -26.16
CA LEU A 83 -2.70 -13.91 -25.56
C LEU A 83 -2.33 -14.10 -24.09
N LEU A 84 -1.04 -13.98 -23.75
CA LEU A 84 -0.58 -14.10 -22.37
C LEU A 84 -1.13 -12.98 -21.46
N LYS A 85 -1.24 -11.75 -21.99
CA LYS A 85 -1.85 -10.62 -21.28
C LYS A 85 -3.34 -10.84 -21.05
N GLU A 86 -4.05 -11.40 -22.02
CA GLU A 86 -5.46 -11.77 -21.87
C GLU A 86 -5.65 -12.86 -20.81
N GLU A 87 -4.79 -13.89 -20.79
CA GLU A 87 -4.83 -14.94 -19.76
C GLU A 87 -4.55 -14.38 -18.36
N LEU A 88 -3.58 -13.46 -18.24
CA LEU A 88 -3.32 -12.76 -16.98
C LEU A 88 -4.52 -11.90 -16.55
N ALA A 89 -5.16 -11.19 -17.48
CA ALA A 89 -6.35 -10.42 -17.21
C ALA A 89 -7.51 -11.32 -16.74
N GLU A 90 -7.68 -12.52 -17.32
CA GLU A 90 -8.65 -13.51 -16.83
C GLU A 90 -8.36 -13.91 -15.37
N ILE A 91 -7.10 -14.18 -15.01
CA ILE A 91 -6.73 -14.48 -13.61
C ILE A 91 -6.98 -13.29 -12.67
N ASN A 92 -6.68 -12.07 -13.11
CA ASN A 92 -6.94 -10.86 -12.33
C ASN A 92 -8.43 -10.58 -12.17
N SER A 93 -9.28 -11.18 -13.01
CA SER A 93 -10.74 -11.09 -12.93
C SER A 93 -11.35 -12.12 -11.99
N GLU A 94 -10.55 -13.03 -11.43
CA GLU A 94 -11.01 -14.11 -10.56
C GLU A 94 -11.32 -13.56 -9.16
N VAL A 95 -12.60 -13.31 -8.88
CA VAL A 95 -13.04 -12.74 -7.59
C VAL A 95 -13.53 -13.81 -6.61
N GLU A 96 -14.06 -14.93 -7.10
CA GLU A 96 -14.74 -15.95 -6.29
C GLU A 96 -13.80 -16.64 -5.29
N ALA A 97 -12.55 -16.89 -5.68
CA ALA A 97 -11.53 -17.50 -4.81
C ALA A 97 -11.22 -16.69 -3.53
N TYR A 98 -11.71 -15.45 -3.45
CA TYR A 98 -11.51 -14.54 -2.34
C TYR A 98 -12.80 -14.24 -1.58
N GLN A 99 -13.97 -14.58 -2.12
CA GLN A 99 -15.24 -14.36 -1.43
C GLN A 99 -15.45 -15.40 -0.33
N ASN A 100 -16.42 -15.13 0.56
CA ASN A 100 -16.93 -16.14 1.49
C ASN A 100 -17.91 -17.09 0.76
N ASP A 101 -17.99 -18.34 1.21
CA ASP A 101 -18.85 -19.38 0.65
C ASP A 101 -20.32 -19.31 1.18
N THR A 102 -20.69 -18.25 1.92
CA THR A 102 -22.02 -18.13 2.52
C THR A 102 -23.14 -17.97 1.48
N PHE A 103 -24.31 -18.53 1.82
CA PHE A 103 -25.51 -18.54 0.97
C PHE A 103 -26.14 -17.17 0.71
N LEU A 104 -25.71 -16.13 1.44
CA LEU A 104 -26.16 -14.76 1.25
C LEU A 104 -25.42 -14.15 0.05
N ARG A 105 -26.16 -13.99 -1.04
CA ARG A 105 -25.62 -13.57 -2.33
C ARG A 105 -25.50 -12.05 -2.31
N SER A 106 -24.36 -11.54 -1.86
CA SER A 106 -23.96 -10.14 -2.09
C SER A 106 -23.25 -10.01 -3.43
N VAL A 107 -23.21 -8.80 -3.98
CA VAL A 107 -22.40 -8.52 -5.17
C VAL A 107 -20.92 -8.70 -4.83
N PRO A 108 -20.10 -9.44 -5.60
CA PRO A 108 -18.71 -9.72 -5.22
C PRO A 108 -17.87 -8.44 -5.07
N LEU A 109 -16.95 -8.45 -4.10
CA LEU A 109 -15.91 -7.44 -3.98
C LEU A 109 -14.73 -7.78 -4.90
N ILE A 110 -14.05 -6.77 -5.42
CA ILE A 110 -12.83 -6.86 -6.23
C ILE A 110 -11.62 -6.84 -5.28
N PRO A 111 -10.93 -7.97 -5.06
CA PRO A 111 -9.65 -8.01 -4.39
C PRO A 111 -8.51 -7.72 -5.37
N LEU A 112 -7.39 -7.21 -4.88
CA LEU A 112 -6.15 -7.12 -5.61
C LEU A 112 -5.28 -8.34 -5.34
N GLY A 113 -4.69 -8.89 -6.41
CA GLY A 113 -3.65 -9.89 -6.24
C GLY A 113 -2.30 -9.25 -5.93
N LEU A 114 -1.42 -10.00 -5.27
CA LEU A 114 -0.13 -9.51 -4.82
C LEU A 114 0.84 -9.31 -5.99
N LYS A 115 1.70 -8.29 -5.88
CA LYS A 115 2.92 -8.16 -6.67
C LYS A 115 3.86 -9.32 -6.32
N GLU A 116 4.59 -9.76 -7.34
CA GLU A 116 5.56 -10.84 -7.21
C GLU A 116 6.97 -10.29 -7.29
N THR A 117 7.91 -10.95 -6.62
CA THR A 117 9.34 -10.60 -6.67
C THR A 117 10.18 -11.85 -6.91
N LYS A 118 11.36 -11.63 -7.51
CA LYS A 118 12.35 -12.68 -7.68
C LYS A 118 13.08 -12.95 -6.37
N ASP A 119 13.65 -14.16 -6.30
CA ASP A 119 14.61 -14.46 -5.26
C ASP A 119 15.88 -13.62 -5.45
N ILE A 120 16.52 -13.25 -4.35
CA ILE A 120 17.74 -12.44 -4.35
C ILE A 120 18.67 -13.01 -3.29
N ASP A 121 19.85 -13.41 -3.73
CA ASP A 121 20.95 -13.77 -2.83
C ASP A 121 21.78 -12.52 -2.55
N VAL A 122 21.75 -12.07 -1.29
CA VAL A 122 22.52 -10.90 -0.82
C VAL A 122 23.77 -11.31 -0.06
N LYS A 123 24.02 -12.61 0.11
CA LYS A 123 25.02 -13.12 1.04
C LYS A 123 26.42 -12.58 0.78
N LEU A 124 26.95 -12.86 -0.41
CA LEU A 124 28.30 -12.41 -0.77
C LEU A 124 28.40 -10.88 -0.76
N VAL A 125 27.39 -10.18 -1.27
CA VAL A 125 27.38 -8.72 -1.31
C VAL A 125 27.44 -8.12 0.10
N PHE A 126 26.68 -8.67 1.05
CA PHE A 126 26.69 -8.18 2.43
C PHE A 126 27.99 -8.56 3.14
N GLN A 127 28.53 -9.77 2.91
CA GLN A 127 29.83 -10.17 3.48
C GLN A 127 30.97 -9.26 2.99
N ASP A 128 31.03 -9.00 1.69
CA ASP A 128 32.02 -8.11 1.09
C ASP A 128 31.86 -6.68 1.61
N TYR A 129 30.62 -6.19 1.75
CA TYR A 129 30.36 -4.86 2.30
C TYR A 129 30.73 -4.75 3.78
N ILE A 130 30.49 -5.80 4.59
CA ILE A 130 30.88 -5.85 6.00
C ILE A 130 32.41 -5.78 6.11
N LEU A 131 33.13 -6.54 5.28
CA LEU A 131 34.57 -6.50 5.25
C LEU A 131 35.12 -5.14 4.83
N GLU A 132 34.58 -4.55 3.76
CA GLU A 132 35.12 -3.31 3.22
C GLU A 132 34.75 -2.06 4.03
N HIS A 133 33.49 -1.96 4.47
CA HIS A 133 32.97 -0.75 5.13
C HIS A 133 33.16 -0.79 6.64
N TYR A 134 32.92 -1.96 7.25
CA TYR A 134 32.98 -2.14 8.70
C TYR A 134 34.30 -2.74 9.17
N SER A 135 35.14 -3.24 8.24
CA SER A 135 36.41 -3.91 8.56
C SER A 135 36.25 -5.12 9.48
N GLU A 136 35.12 -5.82 9.36
CA GLU A 136 34.81 -7.03 10.11
C GLU A 136 34.71 -8.23 9.18
N ASP A 137 34.99 -9.43 9.69
CA ASP A 137 34.81 -10.65 8.89
C ASP A 137 33.32 -10.93 8.67
N GLY A 138 32.88 -10.82 7.41
CA GLY A 138 31.50 -11.08 7.00
C GLY A 138 31.01 -12.50 7.32
N ALA A 139 31.92 -13.49 7.46
CA ALA A 139 31.54 -14.85 7.85
C ALA A 139 30.90 -14.90 9.26
N ASN A 140 31.23 -13.96 10.14
CA ASN A 140 30.66 -13.87 11.49
C ASN A 140 29.21 -13.39 11.52
N TYR A 141 28.69 -12.95 10.37
CA TYR A 141 27.34 -12.39 10.20
C TYR A 141 26.44 -13.30 9.35
N GLU A 142 26.86 -14.53 9.08
CA GLU A 142 26.11 -15.49 8.27
C GLU A 142 24.69 -15.72 8.79
N GLN A 143 24.51 -15.79 10.11
CA GLN A 143 23.21 -16.01 10.74
C GLN A 143 22.26 -14.82 10.51
N GLU A 144 22.75 -13.61 10.69
CA GLU A 144 22.02 -12.36 10.46
C GLU A 144 21.62 -12.20 8.99
N ILE A 145 22.53 -12.54 8.09
CA ILE A 145 22.26 -12.50 6.65
C ILE A 145 21.19 -13.52 6.28
N GLN A 146 21.32 -14.76 6.77
CA GLN A 146 20.34 -15.80 6.53
C GLN A 146 18.97 -15.42 7.10
N GLU A 147 18.93 -14.81 8.29
CA GLU A 147 17.70 -14.31 8.90
C GLU A 147 16.98 -13.27 8.02
N PHE A 148 17.71 -12.29 7.48
CA PHE A 148 17.14 -11.32 6.55
C PHE A 148 16.62 -11.98 5.26
N MET A 149 17.39 -12.92 4.70
CA MET A 149 16.99 -13.68 3.51
C MET A 149 15.75 -14.54 3.77
N ASP A 150 15.64 -15.15 4.94
CA ASP A 150 14.48 -15.98 5.34
C ASP A 150 13.21 -15.14 5.46
N ILE A 151 13.28 -13.96 6.09
CA ILE A 151 12.12 -13.05 6.18
C ILE A 151 11.72 -12.58 4.77
N ARG A 152 12.69 -12.23 3.93
CA ARG A 152 12.43 -11.87 2.53
C ARG A 152 11.80 -13.03 1.76
N GLN A 153 12.23 -14.26 2.00
CA GLN A 153 11.67 -15.43 1.34
C GLN A 153 10.24 -15.71 1.83
N ALA A 154 9.99 -15.59 3.12
CA ALA A 154 8.68 -15.79 3.73
C ALA A 154 7.64 -14.77 3.21
N MET A 155 8.01 -13.49 3.09
CA MET A 155 7.09 -12.43 2.65
C MET A 155 6.65 -12.56 1.19
N ARG A 156 7.33 -13.38 0.38
CA ARG A 156 6.93 -13.69 -1.02
C ARG A 156 5.68 -14.54 -1.08
N THR A 157 5.35 -15.27 -0.02
CA THR A 157 4.16 -16.12 0.08
C THR A 157 3.37 -15.83 1.35
N PRO A 158 2.95 -14.57 1.62
CA PRO A 158 2.33 -14.22 2.90
C PRO A 158 0.98 -14.94 3.06
N LYS A 159 0.61 -15.25 4.30
CA LYS A 159 -0.72 -15.81 4.60
C LYS A 159 -1.82 -14.79 4.29
N ARG A 160 -3.01 -15.27 3.93
CA ARG A 160 -4.15 -14.41 3.54
C ARG A 160 -4.99 -14.05 4.78
N ASN A 161 -4.32 -13.50 5.79
CA ASN A 161 -4.87 -13.17 7.11
C ASN A 161 -3.98 -12.09 7.79
N ALA A 162 -4.32 -11.71 9.02
CA ALA A 162 -3.58 -10.73 9.80
C ALA A 162 -2.08 -11.10 9.97
N GLU A 163 -1.74 -12.38 10.20
CA GLU A 163 -0.34 -12.82 10.31
C GLU A 163 0.48 -12.53 9.05
N GLY A 164 -0.13 -12.64 7.86
CA GLY A 164 0.55 -12.28 6.61
C GLY A 164 0.75 -10.77 6.45
N VAL A 165 -0.16 -9.95 7.00
CA VAL A 165 0.02 -8.50 7.06
C VAL A 165 1.19 -8.17 7.99
N ASP A 166 1.26 -8.82 9.16
CA ASP A 166 2.33 -8.62 10.14
C ASP A 166 3.69 -9.01 9.56
N LEU A 167 3.78 -10.14 8.83
CA LEU A 167 5.00 -10.57 8.14
C LEU A 167 5.49 -9.54 7.11
N LEU A 168 4.57 -8.92 6.36
CA LEU A 168 4.93 -7.88 5.39
C LEU A 168 5.43 -6.61 6.09
N PHE A 169 4.82 -6.21 7.21
CA PHE A 169 5.30 -5.08 8.03
C PHE A 169 6.64 -5.38 8.70
N GLU A 170 6.85 -6.61 9.18
CA GLU A 170 8.14 -7.03 9.74
C GLU A 170 9.26 -6.82 8.71
N TYR A 171 9.08 -7.32 7.49
CA TYR A 171 10.05 -7.12 6.41
C TYR A 171 10.20 -5.63 6.05
N TYR A 172 9.09 -4.90 5.88
CA TYR A 172 9.10 -3.48 5.56
C TYR A 172 9.89 -2.66 6.58
N ASN A 173 9.71 -2.94 7.87
CA ASN A 173 10.40 -2.25 8.94
C ASN A 173 11.88 -2.66 9.02
N GLN A 174 12.22 -3.92 8.69
CA GLN A 174 13.63 -4.33 8.56
C GLN A 174 14.36 -3.58 7.43
N LEU A 175 13.67 -3.25 6.33
CA LEU A 175 14.28 -2.48 5.24
C LEU A 175 14.79 -1.09 5.67
N TYR A 176 14.30 -0.51 6.77
CA TYR A 176 14.88 0.70 7.34
C TYR A 176 16.32 0.47 7.82
N PHE A 177 16.57 -0.62 8.56
CA PHE A 177 17.92 -0.95 9.03
C PHE A 177 18.83 -1.32 7.87
N ILE A 178 18.34 -2.15 6.95
CA ILE A 178 19.11 -2.60 5.78
C ILE A 178 19.53 -1.43 4.89
N GLU A 179 18.63 -0.50 4.59
CA GLU A 179 18.95 0.70 3.81
C GLU A 179 20.07 1.50 4.47
N ASN A 180 19.95 1.76 5.77
CA ASN A 180 20.94 2.57 6.47
C ASN A 180 22.27 1.84 6.67
N ARG A 181 22.31 0.51 6.71
CA ARG A 181 23.56 -0.27 6.90
C ARG A 181 24.31 -0.56 5.61
N PHE A 182 23.59 -0.89 4.54
CA PHE A 182 24.21 -1.48 3.35
C PHE A 182 24.02 -0.67 2.06
N PHE A 183 23.23 0.41 2.07
CA PHE A 183 22.92 1.19 0.87
C PHE A 183 23.41 2.63 0.97
N PRO A 184 24.73 2.86 0.79
CA PRO A 184 25.30 4.21 0.69
C PRO A 184 24.77 4.95 -0.54
N ALA A 185 24.67 6.28 -0.46
CA ALA A 185 24.10 7.10 -1.53
C ALA A 185 25.04 7.27 -2.73
N ASP A 186 26.35 7.17 -2.50
CA ASP A 186 27.44 7.42 -3.44
C ASP A 186 28.03 6.15 -4.06
N ARG A 187 27.60 4.97 -3.60
CA ARG A 187 28.13 3.68 -4.06
C ARG A 187 27.04 2.73 -4.55
N HIS A 188 27.38 1.95 -5.59
CA HIS A 188 26.53 0.89 -6.10
C HIS A 188 26.79 -0.42 -5.35
N THR A 189 25.74 -0.99 -4.75
CA THR A 189 25.79 -2.26 -4.00
C THR A 189 25.73 -3.50 -4.88
N GLY A 190 25.37 -3.37 -6.17
CA GLY A 190 25.19 -4.51 -7.07
C GLY A 190 23.91 -5.32 -6.85
N ILE A 191 23.01 -4.88 -5.96
CA ILE A 191 21.72 -5.54 -5.68
C ILE A 191 20.65 -5.01 -6.63
N TYR A 192 19.98 -5.93 -7.33
CA TYR A 192 18.90 -5.62 -8.29
C TYR A 192 17.56 -6.19 -7.83
N LEU A 193 16.67 -5.31 -7.40
CA LEU A 193 15.35 -5.62 -6.90
C LEU A 193 14.38 -5.72 -8.08
N THR A 194 13.86 -6.92 -8.33
CA THR A 194 12.94 -7.19 -9.45
C THR A 194 11.54 -7.45 -8.94
N TRP A 195 10.57 -6.63 -9.33
CA TRP A 195 9.15 -6.82 -9.03
C TRP A 195 8.32 -6.87 -10.29
N TYR A 196 7.28 -7.69 -10.29
CA TYR A 196 6.28 -7.76 -11.34
C TYR A 196 5.10 -6.87 -11.00
N ASP A 197 4.62 -6.15 -12.00
CA ASP A 197 3.41 -5.34 -11.94
C ASP A 197 2.18 -6.24 -11.67
N ALA A 198 1.39 -5.92 -10.65
CA ALA A 198 0.28 -6.75 -10.20
C ALA A 198 -0.89 -6.83 -11.21
N LEU A 199 -0.99 -5.85 -12.12
CA LEU A 199 -2.08 -5.76 -13.10
C LEU A 199 -1.67 -6.33 -14.45
N THR A 200 -0.43 -6.07 -14.87
CA THR A 200 0.07 -6.36 -16.23
C THR A 200 1.13 -7.45 -16.31
N GLY A 201 1.70 -7.85 -15.16
CA GLY A 201 2.75 -8.89 -15.12
C GLY A 201 4.08 -8.44 -15.69
N ILE A 202 4.24 -7.16 -16.02
CA ILE A 202 5.49 -6.62 -16.58
C ILE A 202 6.52 -6.45 -15.45
N PRO A 203 7.75 -6.97 -15.60
CA PRO A 203 8.79 -6.79 -14.60
C PRO A 203 9.39 -5.38 -14.63
N SER A 204 9.71 -4.88 -13.45
CA SER A 204 10.50 -3.67 -13.22
C SER A 204 11.69 -4.02 -12.33
N VAL A 205 12.86 -3.44 -12.65
CA VAL A 205 14.10 -3.67 -11.91
C VAL A 205 14.65 -2.34 -11.42
N GLN A 206 14.92 -2.23 -10.12
CA GLN A 206 15.55 -1.07 -9.51
C GLN A 206 16.61 -1.49 -8.51
N ARG A 207 17.46 -0.54 -8.11
CA ARG A 207 18.47 -0.73 -7.06
C ARG A 207 18.10 -0.03 -5.74
N SER A 208 17.06 0.81 -5.76
CA SER A 208 16.65 1.61 -4.61
C SER A 208 15.80 0.79 -3.65
N ILE A 209 16.12 0.84 -2.36
CA ILE A 209 15.28 0.26 -1.29
C ILE A 209 13.89 0.89 -1.25
N ALA A 210 13.73 2.14 -1.68
CA ALA A 210 12.41 2.76 -1.80
C ALA A 210 11.49 1.97 -2.74
N PHE A 211 12.02 1.35 -3.80
CA PHE A 211 11.23 0.51 -4.69
C PHE A 211 10.79 -0.81 -4.03
N GLU A 212 11.65 -1.43 -3.21
CA GLU A 212 11.28 -2.60 -2.40
C GLU A 212 10.19 -2.23 -1.41
N LYS A 213 10.39 -1.14 -0.64
CA LYS A 213 9.45 -0.63 0.36
C LYS A 213 8.07 -0.35 -0.23
N GLY A 214 8.01 0.38 -1.35
CA GLY A 214 6.75 0.67 -2.04
C GLY A 214 6.04 -0.60 -2.54
N SER A 215 6.80 -1.57 -3.08
CA SER A 215 6.24 -2.83 -3.57
C SER A 215 5.70 -3.73 -2.45
N VAL A 216 6.40 -3.78 -1.30
CA VAL A 216 5.94 -4.51 -0.11
C VAL A 216 4.68 -3.86 0.46
N LEU A 217 4.65 -2.52 0.52
CA LEU A 217 3.49 -1.78 1.01
C LEU A 217 2.26 -1.93 0.09
N PHE A 218 2.47 -2.02 -1.24
CA PHE A 218 1.41 -2.39 -2.18
C PHE A 218 0.83 -3.78 -1.85
N ASN A 219 1.68 -4.74 -1.49
CA ASN A 219 1.24 -6.08 -1.07
C ASN A 219 0.47 -6.06 0.25
N VAL A 220 0.84 -5.20 1.20
CA VAL A 220 0.05 -4.96 2.43
C VAL A 220 -1.36 -4.49 2.07
N CYS A 221 -1.48 -3.46 1.22
CA CYS A 221 -2.77 -2.93 0.78
C CYS A 221 -3.59 -4.01 0.07
N SER A 222 -2.96 -4.76 -0.85
CA SER A 222 -3.60 -5.85 -1.58
C SER A 222 -4.09 -6.96 -0.65
N LEU A 223 -3.34 -7.29 0.40
CA LEU A 223 -3.74 -8.29 1.37
C LEU A 223 -4.97 -7.86 2.18
N PHE A 224 -5.04 -6.58 2.58
CA PHE A 224 -6.24 -6.02 3.19
C PHE A 224 -7.47 -6.15 2.28
N THR A 225 -7.34 -5.92 0.97
CA THR A 225 -8.47 -6.13 0.03
C THR A 225 -8.94 -7.59 -0.01
N GLN A 226 -8.02 -8.54 0.04
CA GLN A 226 -8.33 -9.98 0.05
C GLN A 226 -8.97 -10.41 1.37
N ILE A 227 -8.53 -9.85 2.49
CA ILE A 227 -9.12 -10.11 3.81
C ILE A 227 -10.53 -9.54 3.86
N GLY A 228 -10.74 -8.32 3.38
CA GLY A 228 -12.04 -7.67 3.33
C GLY A 228 -13.05 -8.42 2.44
N ALA A 229 -12.62 -8.85 1.25
CA ALA A 229 -13.46 -9.63 0.34
C ALA A 229 -13.90 -10.99 0.90
N ARG A 230 -13.11 -11.57 1.82
CA ARG A 230 -13.39 -12.88 2.43
C ARG A 230 -14.37 -12.83 3.60
N GLN A 231 -14.64 -11.65 4.14
CA GLN A 231 -15.50 -11.55 5.31
C GLN A 231 -16.93 -12.02 4.99
N ASP A 232 -17.57 -12.61 5.99
CA ASP A 232 -18.97 -13.03 5.86
C ASP A 232 -19.90 -11.81 6.00
N ARG A 233 -20.31 -11.26 4.86
CA ARG A 233 -21.20 -10.08 4.82
C ARG A 233 -22.67 -10.41 5.11
N SER A 234 -22.98 -11.65 5.51
CA SER A 234 -24.28 -11.99 6.11
C SER A 234 -24.40 -11.58 7.58
N MET A 235 -23.28 -11.27 8.22
CA MET A 235 -23.20 -10.95 9.63
C MET A 235 -22.74 -9.50 9.83
N PRO A 236 -23.32 -8.74 10.78
CA PRO A 236 -22.92 -7.36 11.05
C PRO A 236 -21.42 -7.21 11.32
N GLU A 237 -20.83 -8.17 12.06
CA GLU A 237 -19.41 -8.20 12.41
C GLU A 237 -18.54 -8.38 11.17
N GLY A 238 -18.93 -9.28 10.26
CA GLY A 238 -18.20 -9.52 9.01
C GLY A 238 -18.25 -8.32 8.08
N ILE A 239 -19.37 -7.61 8.00
CA ILE A 239 -19.46 -6.34 7.26
C ILE A 239 -18.54 -5.28 7.88
N GLN A 240 -18.51 -5.17 9.22
CA GLN A 240 -17.65 -4.21 9.90
C GLN A 240 -16.16 -4.50 9.69
N GLU A 241 -15.75 -5.77 9.71
CA GLU A 241 -14.41 -6.21 9.37
C GLU A 241 -14.07 -5.92 7.90
N ALA A 242 -15.02 -6.12 6.97
CA ALA A 242 -14.82 -5.79 5.56
C ALA A 242 -14.55 -4.29 5.39
N ILE A 243 -15.36 -3.45 6.04
CA ILE A 243 -15.19 -1.98 6.06
C ILE A 243 -13.79 -1.62 6.56
N ALA A 244 -13.39 -2.11 7.74
CA ALA A 244 -12.10 -1.77 8.34
C ALA A 244 -10.91 -2.13 7.45
N ASN A 245 -10.91 -3.34 6.88
CA ASN A 245 -9.84 -3.79 5.99
C ASN A 245 -9.78 -2.98 4.68
N LEU A 246 -10.93 -2.68 4.06
CA LEU A 246 -10.98 -1.89 2.83
C LEU A 246 -10.58 -0.43 3.06
N GLN A 247 -10.92 0.17 4.22
CA GLN A 247 -10.47 1.52 4.59
C GLN A 247 -8.94 1.58 4.78
N CYS A 248 -8.35 0.56 5.42
CA CYS A 248 -6.89 0.43 5.53
C CYS A 248 -6.22 0.30 4.15
N ALA A 249 -6.81 -0.49 3.23
CA ALA A 249 -6.31 -0.58 1.87
C ALA A 249 -6.38 0.76 1.13
N ALA A 250 -7.50 1.48 1.24
CA ALA A 250 -7.68 2.80 0.63
C ALA A 250 -6.62 3.80 1.11
N GLY A 251 -6.44 3.92 2.43
CA GLY A 251 -5.46 4.85 2.99
C GLY A 251 -4.02 4.47 2.64
N GLY A 252 -3.75 3.17 2.49
CA GLY A 252 -2.48 2.67 1.98
C GLY A 252 -2.17 3.03 0.53
N PHE A 253 -3.16 2.91 -0.37
CA PHE A 253 -3.00 3.36 -1.75
C PHE A 253 -2.83 4.88 -1.84
N GLY A 254 -3.55 5.66 -1.04
CA GLY A 254 -3.37 7.10 -0.92
C GLY A 254 -1.96 7.47 -0.43
N TYR A 255 -1.44 6.76 0.57
CA TYR A 255 -0.06 6.95 1.04
C TYR A 255 0.98 6.62 -0.04
N LEU A 256 0.79 5.52 -0.77
CA LEU A 256 1.66 5.15 -1.89
C LEU A 256 1.66 6.24 -2.97
N ALA A 257 0.49 6.76 -3.32
CA ALA A 257 0.33 7.78 -4.36
C ALA A 257 1.07 9.09 -4.00
N ALA A 258 1.06 9.46 -2.71
CA ALA A 258 1.72 10.67 -2.21
C ALA A 258 3.24 10.53 -2.05
N ASN A 259 3.73 9.35 -1.66
CA ASN A 259 5.13 9.17 -1.25
C ASN A 259 6.02 8.42 -2.27
N PHE A 260 5.42 7.70 -3.23
CA PHE A 260 6.15 6.87 -4.22
C PHE A 260 5.83 7.28 -5.67
N SER A 261 5.80 8.59 -5.94
CA SER A 261 5.35 9.18 -7.21
C SER A 261 6.21 8.86 -8.46
N HIS A 262 7.42 8.34 -8.28
CA HIS A 262 8.35 7.99 -9.36
C HIS A 262 8.55 6.48 -9.52
N ALA A 263 7.56 5.69 -9.12
CA ALA A 263 7.59 4.25 -9.30
C ALA A 263 7.76 3.85 -10.78
N PRO A 264 8.61 2.84 -11.07
CA PRO A 264 8.87 2.39 -12.45
C PRO A 264 7.76 1.48 -13.02
N SER A 265 6.85 0.98 -12.18
CA SER A 265 5.76 0.09 -12.58
C SER A 265 4.41 0.82 -12.64
N MET A 266 3.53 0.40 -13.55
CA MET A 266 2.30 1.11 -13.86
C MET A 266 1.24 0.97 -12.76
N ASP A 267 1.21 -0.18 -12.09
CA ASP A 267 0.38 -0.46 -10.91
C ASP A 267 0.65 0.49 -9.73
N MET A 268 1.83 1.09 -9.67
CA MET A 268 2.21 2.08 -8.66
C MET A 268 2.23 3.52 -9.20
N SER A 269 1.70 3.76 -10.40
CA SER A 269 1.54 5.12 -10.91
C SER A 269 0.43 5.85 -10.14
N THR A 270 0.60 7.15 -9.88
CA THR A 270 -0.39 7.96 -9.14
C THR A 270 -1.83 7.83 -9.67
N PRO A 271 -2.11 7.87 -10.99
CA PRO A 271 -3.48 7.71 -11.49
C PRO A 271 -4.09 6.35 -11.18
N VAL A 272 -3.28 5.28 -11.21
CA VAL A 272 -3.74 3.91 -10.89
C VAL A 272 -3.99 3.78 -9.39
N LEU A 273 -3.07 4.27 -8.55
CA LEU A 273 -3.22 4.22 -7.09
C LEU A 273 -4.45 4.99 -6.60
N LEU A 274 -4.72 6.19 -7.14
CA LEU A 274 -5.92 6.96 -6.82
C LEU A 274 -7.21 6.27 -7.32
N MET A 275 -7.13 5.56 -8.45
CA MET A 275 -8.25 4.74 -8.92
C MET A 275 -8.51 3.55 -7.98
N LEU A 276 -7.45 2.89 -7.49
CA LEU A 276 -7.56 1.79 -6.52
C LEU A 276 -8.09 2.27 -5.17
N GLU A 277 -7.64 3.43 -4.68
CA GLU A 277 -8.20 4.08 -3.50
C GLU A 277 -9.71 4.33 -3.66
N ALA A 278 -10.12 4.94 -4.77
CA ALA A 278 -11.54 5.19 -5.06
C ALA A 278 -12.34 3.89 -5.17
N LEU A 279 -11.77 2.83 -5.76
CA LEU A 279 -12.40 1.51 -5.82
C LEU A 279 -12.63 0.94 -4.41
N MET A 280 -11.62 1.02 -3.54
CA MET A 280 -11.76 0.56 -2.15
C MET A 280 -12.85 1.36 -1.41
N MET A 281 -12.89 2.69 -1.57
CA MET A 281 -13.91 3.52 -0.94
C MET A 281 -15.32 3.26 -1.48
N GLY A 282 -15.47 2.96 -2.77
CA GLY A 282 -16.75 2.49 -3.34
C GLY A 282 -17.23 1.19 -2.71
N GLN A 283 -16.31 0.25 -2.46
CA GLN A 283 -16.62 -1.01 -1.77
C GLN A 283 -16.94 -0.81 -0.29
N VAL A 284 -16.28 0.13 0.39
CA VAL A 284 -16.63 0.52 1.76
C VAL A 284 -18.05 1.05 1.81
N GLN A 285 -18.41 1.94 0.87
CA GLN A 285 -19.75 2.51 0.80
C GLN A 285 -20.82 1.44 0.51
N GLU A 286 -20.51 0.47 -0.37
CA GLU A 286 -21.36 -0.72 -0.59
C GLU A 286 -21.59 -1.50 0.72
N CYS A 287 -20.52 -1.80 1.48
CA CYS A 287 -20.64 -2.51 2.75
C CYS A 287 -21.46 -1.72 3.79
N ILE A 288 -21.33 -0.39 3.82
CA ILE A 288 -22.16 0.48 4.70
C ILE A 288 -23.64 0.36 4.34
N PHE A 289 -23.96 0.38 3.05
CA PHE A 289 -25.31 0.16 2.56
C PHE A 289 -25.82 -1.24 2.93
N GLU A 290 -25.03 -2.30 2.70
CA GLU A 290 -25.40 -3.67 3.06
C GLU A 290 -25.73 -3.81 4.55
N ARG A 291 -24.92 -3.19 5.42
CA ARG A 291 -25.18 -3.18 6.87
C ARG A 291 -26.53 -2.56 7.23
N ARG A 292 -26.97 -1.55 6.47
CA ARG A 292 -28.23 -0.83 6.72
C ARG A 292 -29.45 -1.62 6.29
N VAL A 293 -29.32 -2.49 5.28
CA VAL A 293 -30.42 -3.33 4.77
C VAL A 293 -30.38 -4.76 5.32
N LEU A 294 -29.36 -5.09 6.12
CA LEU A 294 -29.19 -6.41 6.71
C LEU A 294 -30.36 -6.74 7.67
N GLY A 295 -30.97 -7.90 7.46
CA GLY A 295 -32.13 -8.34 8.24
C GLY A 295 -33.47 -7.71 7.81
N GLY A 296 -33.48 -6.93 6.73
CA GLY A 296 -34.65 -6.18 6.26
C GLY A 296 -34.63 -4.72 6.70
N ILE A 297 -35.52 -3.92 6.11
CA ILE A 297 -35.68 -2.50 6.45
C ILE A 297 -37.03 -2.27 7.10
N ALA A 298 -37.13 -1.28 7.98
CA ALA A 298 -38.42 -0.83 8.49
C ALA A 298 -39.27 -0.28 7.33
N GLU A 299 -40.54 -0.69 7.26
CA GLU A 299 -41.48 -0.29 6.21
C GLU A 299 -42.07 1.11 6.48
N ASP A 300 -41.21 2.09 6.76
CA ASP A 300 -41.61 3.49 6.96
C ASP A 300 -40.99 4.43 5.92
N ILE A 301 -41.63 5.59 5.74
CA ILE A 301 -41.26 6.59 4.73
C ILE A 301 -39.82 7.08 4.94
N GLN A 302 -39.46 7.41 6.18
CA GLN A 302 -38.15 7.98 6.51
C GLN A 302 -37.04 6.97 6.19
N THR A 303 -37.17 5.74 6.67
CA THR A 303 -36.18 4.67 6.42
C THR A 303 -36.08 4.36 4.93
N SER A 304 -37.19 4.25 4.21
CA SER A 304 -37.19 3.94 2.77
C SER A 304 -36.39 4.96 1.95
N PHE A 305 -36.62 6.25 2.19
CA PHE A 305 -35.88 7.31 1.49
C PHE A 305 -34.43 7.43 1.96
N GLU A 306 -34.12 7.21 3.25
CA GLU A 306 -32.73 7.16 3.72
C GLU A 306 -31.94 6.05 3.01
N ILE A 307 -32.51 4.87 2.87
CA ILE A 307 -31.88 3.74 2.16
C ILE A 307 -31.77 4.03 0.66
N ALA A 308 -32.77 4.68 0.06
CA ALA A 308 -32.71 5.13 -1.33
C ALA A 308 -31.55 6.09 -1.57
N GLN A 309 -31.38 7.09 -0.69
CA GLN A 309 -30.27 8.05 -0.76
C GLN A 309 -28.91 7.39 -0.54
N GLU A 310 -28.81 6.43 0.38
CA GLU A 310 -27.57 5.68 0.63
C GLU A 310 -27.18 4.83 -0.59
N ALA A 311 -28.14 4.14 -1.23
CA ALA A 311 -27.92 3.40 -2.48
C ALA A 311 -27.48 4.33 -3.63
N ALA A 312 -28.02 5.54 -3.71
CA ALA A 312 -27.59 6.54 -4.68
C ALA A 312 -26.12 6.94 -4.47
N VAL A 313 -25.66 7.09 -3.21
CA VAL A 313 -24.23 7.35 -2.92
C VAL A 313 -23.33 6.19 -3.37
N VAL A 314 -23.75 4.93 -3.18
CA VAL A 314 -23.00 3.77 -3.68
C VAL A 314 -22.87 3.83 -5.21
N SER A 315 -23.96 4.14 -5.92
CA SER A 315 -23.96 4.32 -7.38
C SER A 315 -23.02 5.44 -7.81
N GLU A 316 -23.08 6.61 -7.17
CA GLU A 316 -22.21 7.75 -7.47
C GLU A 316 -20.73 7.40 -7.25
N ALA A 317 -20.41 6.70 -6.17
CA ALA A 317 -19.06 6.23 -5.88
C ALA A 317 -18.54 5.30 -6.99
N TYR A 318 -19.32 4.31 -7.43
CA TYR A 318 -18.91 3.42 -8.52
C TYR A 318 -18.89 4.11 -9.89
N SER A 319 -19.78 5.06 -10.16
CA SER A 319 -19.71 5.93 -11.33
C SER A 319 -18.38 6.69 -11.38
N LYS A 320 -17.92 7.22 -10.23
CA LYS A 320 -16.61 7.87 -10.13
C LYS A 320 -15.46 6.91 -10.39
N VAL A 321 -15.51 5.70 -9.84
CA VAL A 321 -14.51 4.65 -10.10
C VAL A 321 -14.47 4.29 -11.59
N HIS A 322 -15.62 4.11 -12.23
CA HIS A 322 -15.71 3.83 -13.66
C HIS A 322 -15.06 4.94 -14.50
N GLN A 323 -15.32 6.21 -14.18
CA GLN A 323 -14.66 7.34 -14.84
C GLN A 323 -13.14 7.31 -14.70
N LEU A 324 -12.63 6.98 -13.50
CA LEU A 324 -11.19 6.85 -13.25
C LEU A 324 -10.58 5.67 -14.02
N MET A 325 -11.27 4.54 -14.10
CA MET A 325 -10.84 3.38 -14.89
C MET A 325 -10.86 3.67 -16.40
N MET A 326 -11.77 4.51 -16.88
CA MET A 326 -11.83 4.94 -18.29
C MET A 326 -10.80 5.99 -18.67
N HIS A 327 -10.11 6.57 -17.69
CA HIS A 327 -9.08 7.56 -17.96
C HIS A 327 -7.95 6.95 -18.83
N PRO A 328 -7.43 7.64 -19.87
CA PRO A 328 -6.44 7.07 -20.80
C PRO A 328 -5.16 6.55 -20.15
N LYS A 329 -4.78 7.11 -18.98
CA LYS A 329 -3.60 6.64 -18.22
C LYS A 329 -3.84 5.35 -17.42
N VAL A 330 -5.07 4.86 -17.36
CA VAL A 330 -5.50 3.72 -16.51
C VAL A 330 -6.13 2.61 -17.35
N LYS A 331 -7.00 2.97 -18.29
CA LYS A 331 -7.86 2.05 -19.05
C LYS A 331 -7.16 0.83 -19.64
N ASP A 332 -5.98 1.00 -20.22
CA ASP A 332 -5.27 -0.08 -20.92
C ASP A 332 -4.55 -1.06 -19.98
N TYR A 333 -4.52 -0.76 -18.67
CA TYR A 333 -3.83 -1.57 -17.66
C TYR A 333 -4.78 -2.32 -16.74
N VAL A 334 -6.03 -1.88 -16.63
CA VAL A 334 -7.04 -2.47 -15.75
C VAL A 334 -7.83 -3.54 -16.51
N PRO A 335 -8.12 -4.71 -15.89
CA PRO A 335 -8.95 -5.73 -16.53
C PRO A 335 -10.31 -5.18 -16.96
N TYR A 336 -10.72 -5.48 -18.20
CA TYR A 336 -12.03 -5.06 -18.74
C TYR A 336 -13.22 -5.59 -17.91
N SER A 337 -13.04 -6.75 -17.27
CA SER A 337 -14.02 -7.33 -16.33
C SER A 337 -14.27 -6.43 -15.11
N TRP A 338 -13.24 -5.77 -14.57
CA TRP A 338 -13.37 -4.86 -13.43
C TRP A 338 -14.14 -3.61 -13.84
N ILE A 339 -13.80 -3.03 -14.99
CA ILE A 339 -14.55 -1.93 -15.60
C ILE A 339 -16.02 -2.28 -15.74
N SER A 340 -16.29 -3.47 -16.30
CA SER A 340 -17.65 -3.96 -16.50
C SER A 340 -18.38 -4.18 -15.17
N LEU A 341 -17.71 -4.77 -14.17
CA LEU A 341 -18.31 -5.04 -12.85
C LEU A 341 -18.65 -3.75 -12.12
N VAL A 342 -17.74 -2.76 -12.13
CA VAL A 342 -17.98 -1.45 -11.54
C VAL A 342 -19.15 -0.75 -12.22
N LEU A 343 -19.28 -0.85 -13.55
CA LEU A 343 -20.42 -0.31 -14.28
C LEU A 343 -21.73 -1.03 -13.90
N VAL A 344 -21.73 -2.36 -13.83
CA VAL A 344 -22.86 -3.16 -13.34
C VAL A 344 -23.27 -2.72 -11.94
N LYS A 345 -22.31 -2.58 -11.02
CA LYS A 345 -22.57 -2.11 -9.65
C LYS A 345 -23.19 -0.72 -9.64
N SER A 346 -22.65 0.22 -10.41
CA SER A 346 -23.21 1.56 -10.51
C SER A 346 -24.68 1.52 -10.94
N GLN A 347 -25.01 0.78 -12.00
CA GLN A 347 -26.39 0.69 -12.48
C GLN A 347 -27.31 -0.07 -11.51
N HIS A 348 -26.82 -1.14 -10.88
CA HIS A 348 -27.57 -1.90 -9.90
C HIS A 348 -27.94 -1.10 -8.65
N PHE A 349 -27.01 -0.32 -8.11
CA PHE A 349 -27.28 0.52 -6.94
C PHE A 349 -28.12 1.74 -7.30
N LYS A 350 -28.02 2.25 -8.53
CA LYS A 350 -28.95 3.27 -9.05
C LYS A 350 -30.37 2.71 -9.19
N ALA A 351 -30.53 1.49 -9.71
CA ALA A 351 -31.83 0.83 -9.73
C ALA A 351 -32.39 0.63 -8.32
N SER A 352 -31.52 0.20 -7.39
CA SER A 352 -31.88 0.00 -5.98
C SER A 352 -32.35 1.29 -5.31
N SER A 353 -31.72 2.44 -5.60
CA SER A 353 -32.18 3.72 -5.06
C SER A 353 -33.61 4.02 -5.51
N HIS A 354 -33.91 3.86 -6.81
CA HIS A 354 -35.26 4.04 -7.33
C HIS A 354 -36.26 3.05 -6.73
N TYR A 355 -35.87 1.80 -6.54
CA TYR A 355 -36.71 0.79 -5.88
C TYR A 355 -37.09 1.23 -4.45
N TYR A 356 -36.14 1.64 -3.62
CA TYR A 356 -36.44 2.07 -2.24
C TYR A 356 -37.21 3.40 -2.18
N ALA A 357 -37.01 4.31 -3.13
CA ALA A 357 -37.85 5.51 -3.23
C ALA A 357 -39.31 5.16 -3.53
N ALA A 358 -39.56 4.19 -4.43
CA ALA A 358 -40.91 3.68 -4.67
C ALA A 358 -41.56 3.05 -3.44
N MET A 359 -40.78 2.31 -2.64
CA MET A 359 -41.25 1.77 -1.36
C MET A 359 -41.69 2.88 -0.40
N GLY A 360 -40.96 4.01 -0.38
CA GLY A 360 -41.33 5.19 0.42
C GLY A 360 -42.68 5.81 0.03
N TYR A 361 -43.13 5.66 -1.22
CA TYR A 361 -44.44 6.13 -1.68
C TYR A 361 -45.58 5.12 -1.49
N SER A 362 -45.26 3.86 -1.18
CA SER A 362 -46.24 2.79 -1.14
C SER A 362 -47.13 2.90 0.11
N ASP A 363 -48.45 2.84 -0.08
CA ASP A 363 -49.44 3.01 1.00
C ASP A 363 -49.77 1.64 1.64
N ARG A 364 -48.92 1.19 2.57
CA ARG A 364 -49.04 -0.13 3.22
C ARG A 364 -49.75 -0.10 4.58
N HIS A 365 -50.04 1.09 5.11
CA HIS A 365 -50.66 1.30 6.42
C HIS A 365 -51.96 2.09 6.29
N SER A 366 -52.85 1.99 7.27
CA SER A 366 -54.18 2.64 7.23
C SER A 366 -54.14 4.17 7.17
N THR A 367 -53.02 4.79 7.54
CA THR A 367 -52.78 6.24 7.43
C THR A 367 -51.35 6.52 6.95
N TYR A 368 -51.22 7.11 5.76
CA TYR A 368 -49.94 7.55 5.22
C TYR A 368 -49.43 8.82 5.91
N ASP A 369 -48.16 8.83 6.35
CA ASP A 369 -47.55 9.97 7.04
C ASP A 369 -47.09 11.06 6.07
N GLN A 370 -48.04 11.89 5.63
CA GLN A 370 -47.82 13.01 4.71
C GLN A 370 -46.80 14.02 5.23
N ALA A 371 -46.75 14.26 6.54
CA ALA A 371 -45.85 15.25 7.14
C ALA A 371 -44.38 14.81 7.03
N THR A 372 -44.10 13.51 7.24
CA THR A 372 -42.76 12.96 7.02
C THR A 372 -42.38 13.02 5.54
N LEU A 373 -43.30 12.71 4.62
CA LEU A 373 -43.04 12.82 3.19
C LEU A 373 -42.67 14.26 2.78
N GLU A 374 -43.43 15.26 3.21
CA GLU A 374 -43.16 16.69 2.93
C GLU A 374 -41.78 17.14 3.43
N ARG A 375 -41.32 16.58 4.57
CA ARG A 375 -39.99 16.85 5.12
C ARG A 375 -38.88 16.19 4.32
N VAL A 376 -39.08 14.95 3.87
CA VAL A 376 -38.03 14.14 3.22
C VAL A 376 -37.90 14.42 1.73
N PHE A 377 -39.00 14.66 1.03
CA PHE A 377 -39.05 14.90 -0.40
C PHE A 377 -38.01 15.92 -0.93
N PRO A 378 -37.85 17.14 -0.35
CA PRO A 378 -36.86 18.11 -0.83
C PRO A 378 -35.41 17.69 -0.57
N THR A 379 -35.17 16.67 0.26
CA THR A 379 -33.82 16.13 0.45
C THR A 379 -33.45 15.13 -0.64
N VAL A 380 -34.46 14.50 -1.27
CA VAL A 380 -34.30 13.44 -2.27
C VAL A 380 -34.24 14.00 -3.68
N TYR A 381 -35.02 15.05 -3.96
CA TYR A 381 -35.09 15.71 -5.26
C TYR A 381 -34.60 17.14 -5.16
N ASP A 382 -33.95 17.60 -6.23
CA ASP A 382 -33.46 18.98 -6.31
C ASP A 382 -34.61 19.98 -6.45
N GLU A 383 -34.51 21.12 -5.78
CA GLU A 383 -35.57 22.15 -5.71
C GLU A 383 -35.91 22.75 -7.09
N HIS A 384 -35.04 22.57 -8.08
CA HIS A 384 -35.17 23.10 -9.44
C HIS A 384 -35.96 22.21 -10.41
N ARG A 385 -36.51 21.07 -9.98
CA ARG A 385 -37.31 20.18 -10.83
C ARG A 385 -38.81 20.36 -10.63
N THR A 386 -39.59 20.05 -11.67
CA THR A 386 -41.05 20.18 -11.76
C THR A 386 -41.85 19.18 -10.90
N LEU A 387 -41.17 18.31 -10.14
CA LEU A 387 -41.82 17.30 -9.31
C LEU A 387 -42.40 17.94 -8.05
N GLN A 388 -43.71 17.86 -7.85
CA GLN A 388 -44.36 18.33 -6.63
C GLN A 388 -44.49 17.19 -5.62
N VAL A 389 -44.53 17.54 -4.33
CA VAL A 389 -44.80 16.55 -3.27
C VAL A 389 -46.19 15.97 -3.50
N PRO A 390 -46.33 14.64 -3.68
CA PRO A 390 -47.64 14.05 -3.94
C PRO A 390 -48.51 14.16 -2.68
N ARG A 391 -49.77 14.58 -2.86
CA ARG A 391 -50.74 14.80 -1.78
C ARG A 391 -51.85 13.76 -1.77
N SER A 392 -52.21 13.25 -2.96
CA SER A 392 -53.23 12.21 -3.11
C SER A 392 -52.61 10.81 -3.19
N GLN A 393 -53.40 9.79 -2.83
CA GLN A 393 -52.98 8.39 -2.97
C GLN A 393 -52.66 8.04 -4.43
N GLN A 394 -53.42 8.59 -5.39
CA GLN A 394 -53.20 8.39 -6.82
C GLN A 394 -51.87 9.02 -7.29
N GLU A 395 -51.53 10.23 -6.83
CA GLU A 395 -50.23 10.84 -7.12
C GLU A 395 -49.06 10.04 -6.54
N ARG A 396 -49.19 9.55 -5.30
CA ARG A 396 -48.18 8.69 -4.67
C ARG A 396 -47.99 7.39 -5.47
N LYS A 397 -49.09 6.76 -5.88
CA LYS A 397 -49.07 5.53 -6.69
C LYS A 397 -48.38 5.77 -8.04
N ARG A 398 -48.70 6.87 -8.73
CA ARG A 398 -48.05 7.28 -10.00
C ARG A 398 -46.54 7.48 -9.84
N LEU A 399 -46.10 8.20 -8.79
CA LEU A 399 -44.68 8.35 -8.49
C LEU A 399 -44.01 7.02 -8.18
N SER A 400 -44.62 6.20 -7.32
CA SER A 400 -44.11 4.86 -7.00
C SER A 400 -43.89 4.03 -8.27
N LYS A 401 -44.90 3.96 -9.14
CA LYS A 401 -44.85 3.22 -10.41
C LYS A 401 -43.76 3.75 -11.34
N ALA A 402 -43.60 5.06 -11.46
CA ALA A 402 -42.56 5.68 -12.28
C ALA A 402 -41.15 5.35 -11.76
N HIS A 403 -40.94 5.37 -10.43
CA HIS A 403 -39.68 4.94 -9.81
C HIS A 403 -39.39 3.46 -10.03
N ILE A 404 -40.36 2.56 -9.87
CA ILE A 404 -40.17 1.13 -10.15
C ILE A 404 -39.84 0.89 -11.63
N ARG A 405 -40.52 1.57 -12.55
CA ARG A 405 -40.21 1.48 -13.97
C ARG A 405 -38.76 1.91 -14.25
N GLN A 406 -38.31 3.01 -13.66
CA GLN A 406 -36.94 3.46 -13.78
C GLN A 406 -35.95 2.44 -13.20
N ALA A 407 -36.28 1.81 -12.07
CA ALA A 407 -35.48 0.73 -11.49
C ALA A 407 -35.37 -0.47 -12.45
N LEU A 408 -36.47 -0.89 -13.09
CA LEU A 408 -36.48 -1.99 -14.06
C LEU A 408 -35.59 -1.70 -15.29
N ILE A 409 -35.64 -0.47 -15.83
CA ILE A 409 -34.76 -0.05 -16.94
C ILE A 409 -33.28 -0.18 -16.54
N LEU A 410 -32.92 0.36 -15.37
CA LEU A 410 -31.55 0.32 -14.86
C LEU A 410 -31.08 -1.10 -14.52
N HIS A 411 -31.98 -1.97 -14.02
CA HIS A 411 -31.68 -3.39 -13.83
C HIS A 411 -31.39 -4.10 -15.16
N GLU A 412 -32.16 -3.82 -16.21
CA GLU A 412 -31.92 -4.38 -17.54
C GLU A 412 -30.61 -3.87 -18.15
N GLU A 413 -30.25 -2.60 -17.94
CA GLU A 413 -28.93 -2.06 -18.31
C GLU A 413 -27.79 -2.81 -17.60
N ALA A 414 -27.92 -3.02 -16.28
CA ALA A 414 -26.94 -3.79 -15.50
C ALA A 414 -26.81 -5.23 -16.02
N LEU A 415 -27.93 -5.91 -16.27
CA LEU A 415 -27.97 -7.25 -16.87
C LEU A 415 -27.41 -7.26 -18.29
N GLY A 416 -27.58 -6.18 -19.06
CA GLY A 416 -27.00 -6.01 -20.39
C GLY A 416 -25.47 -6.00 -20.35
N VAL A 417 -24.88 -5.16 -19.49
CA VAL A 417 -23.43 -5.11 -19.29
C VAL A 417 -22.89 -6.46 -18.79
N HIS A 418 -23.58 -7.09 -17.82
CA HIS A 418 -23.26 -8.44 -17.35
C HIS A 418 -23.23 -9.46 -18.50
N ARG A 419 -24.28 -9.50 -19.34
CA ARG A 419 -24.40 -10.42 -20.47
C ARG A 419 -23.30 -10.24 -21.52
N LEU A 420 -22.78 -9.03 -21.71
CA LEU A 420 -21.71 -8.77 -22.68
C LEU A 420 -20.32 -9.23 -22.18
N SER A 421 -20.09 -9.25 -20.86
CA SER A 421 -18.78 -9.64 -20.31
C SER A 421 -18.65 -11.15 -20.06
N LYS A 422 -17.76 -11.82 -20.80
CA LYS A 422 -17.47 -13.26 -20.65
C LYS A 422 -17.08 -13.63 -19.21
N MET A 423 -16.36 -12.76 -18.52
CA MET A 423 -15.90 -13.04 -17.15
C MET A 423 -17.01 -12.88 -16.14
N LEU A 424 -17.88 -11.87 -16.29
CA LEU A 424 -18.97 -11.66 -15.34
C LEU A 424 -20.01 -12.78 -15.39
N ARG A 425 -20.27 -13.33 -16.57
CA ARG A 425 -21.17 -14.51 -16.73
C ARG A 425 -20.69 -15.77 -16.01
N LYS A 426 -19.44 -15.82 -15.56
CA LYS A 426 -18.91 -16.94 -14.76
C LYS A 426 -19.15 -16.76 -13.27
N ILE A 427 -19.65 -15.59 -12.85
CA ILE A 427 -19.88 -15.27 -11.45
C ILE A 427 -21.34 -15.52 -11.12
N ASP A 428 -21.66 -16.73 -10.67
CA ASP A 428 -23.04 -17.18 -10.45
C ASP A 428 -23.75 -16.33 -9.39
N THR A 429 -23.01 -15.89 -8.38
CA THR A 429 -23.53 -15.02 -7.30
C THR A 429 -24.01 -13.69 -7.86
N LEU A 430 -23.23 -13.05 -8.75
CA LEU A 430 -23.59 -11.78 -9.38
C LEU A 430 -24.86 -11.91 -10.21
N GLN A 431 -24.96 -12.94 -11.05
CA GLN A 431 -26.14 -13.17 -11.88
C GLN A 431 -27.40 -13.32 -11.02
N GLU A 432 -27.33 -14.09 -9.94
CA GLU A 432 -28.49 -14.26 -9.07
C GLU A 432 -28.89 -12.95 -8.37
N VAL A 433 -27.94 -12.16 -7.86
CA VAL A 433 -28.27 -10.88 -7.20
C VAL A 433 -29.00 -9.94 -8.14
N LEU A 434 -28.51 -9.83 -9.38
CA LEU A 434 -29.17 -9.01 -10.39
C LEU A 434 -30.57 -9.52 -10.70
N ARG A 435 -30.74 -10.85 -10.85
CA ARG A 435 -32.05 -11.48 -11.10
C ARG A 435 -33.02 -11.23 -9.95
N GLN A 436 -32.62 -11.48 -8.71
CA GLN A 436 -33.46 -11.29 -7.53
C GLN A 436 -33.90 -9.83 -7.34
N SER A 437 -33.02 -8.86 -7.59
CA SER A 437 -33.42 -7.44 -7.54
C SER A 437 -34.37 -7.05 -8.67
N THR A 438 -34.18 -7.65 -9.86
CA THR A 438 -35.10 -7.45 -11.00
C THR A 438 -36.47 -8.06 -10.70
N ASP A 439 -36.53 -9.30 -10.22
CA ASP A 439 -37.76 -10.01 -9.87
C ASP A 439 -38.54 -9.24 -8.78
N ARG A 440 -37.85 -8.73 -7.74
CA ARG A 440 -38.47 -7.87 -6.72
C ARG A 440 -39.10 -6.61 -7.30
N SER A 441 -38.39 -5.91 -8.18
CA SER A 441 -38.91 -4.71 -8.84
C SER A 441 -40.07 -5.04 -9.78
N MET A 442 -40.02 -6.18 -10.48
CA MET A 442 -41.07 -6.62 -11.41
C MET A 442 -42.36 -7.00 -10.68
N ASN A 443 -42.24 -7.71 -9.55
CA ASN A 443 -43.39 -8.04 -8.71
C ASN A 443 -44.07 -6.77 -8.20
N CYS A 444 -43.29 -5.81 -7.70
CA CYS A 444 -43.82 -4.52 -7.27
C CYS A 444 -44.47 -3.74 -8.43
N TYR A 445 -43.89 -3.77 -9.63
CA TYR A 445 -44.49 -3.12 -10.80
C TYR A 445 -45.87 -3.74 -11.11
N THR A 446 -45.95 -5.07 -11.09
CA THR A 446 -47.19 -5.81 -11.39
C THR A 446 -48.28 -5.53 -10.35
N GLU A 447 -47.93 -5.38 -9.07
CA GLU A 447 -48.87 -4.98 -8.01
C GLU A 447 -49.41 -3.56 -8.19
N LEU A 448 -48.66 -2.68 -8.85
CA LEU A 448 -49.06 -1.28 -9.09
C LEU A 448 -49.80 -1.08 -10.42
N ASP A 449 -49.74 -2.03 -11.35
CA ASP A 449 -50.29 -1.93 -12.71
C ASP A 449 -51.82 -2.06 -12.71
N GLU A 450 -52.53 -1.07 -13.25
CA GLU A 450 -53.99 -1.09 -13.46
C GLU A 450 -54.35 -0.96 -14.95
N GLU A 451 -55.52 -1.46 -15.35
CA GLU A 451 -55.97 -1.53 -16.76
C GLU A 451 -56.04 -0.15 -17.47
N ASP A 452 -56.18 0.95 -16.71
CA ASP A 452 -56.31 2.32 -17.22
C ASP A 452 -54.97 3.10 -17.35
N ASP A 453 -53.83 2.48 -16.99
CA ASP A 453 -52.52 3.16 -16.93
C ASP A 453 -51.84 3.37 -18.31
N PHE A 454 -52.51 3.05 -19.42
CA PHE A 454 -51.93 3.02 -20.78
C PHE A 454 -51.35 4.34 -21.30
N PHE A 455 -51.67 5.49 -20.68
CA PHE A 455 -51.29 6.81 -21.18
C PHE A 455 -50.47 7.67 -20.19
N GLU A 456 -50.18 7.19 -18.99
CA GLU A 456 -49.46 7.97 -17.96
C GLU A 456 -47.99 7.53 -17.83
N MET A 457 -47.16 7.96 -18.78
CA MET A 457 -45.71 7.88 -18.63
C MET A 457 -45.18 9.15 -17.95
N MET A 458 -44.77 9.02 -16.70
CA MET A 458 -44.07 10.07 -15.97
C MET A 458 -42.58 9.74 -15.87
N ASP A 459 -41.73 10.68 -16.25
CA ASP A 459 -40.29 10.58 -16.03
C ASP A 459 -39.95 11.02 -14.60
N VAL A 460 -39.11 10.24 -13.93
CA VAL A 460 -38.63 10.56 -12.59
C VAL A 460 -37.16 10.98 -12.58
N PRO A 461 -36.79 11.98 -11.77
CA PRO A 461 -35.41 12.39 -11.61
C PRO A 461 -34.57 11.36 -10.87
N ASP A 462 -33.25 11.42 -11.08
CA ASP A 462 -32.28 10.71 -10.26
C ASP A 462 -32.39 11.16 -8.79
N ILE A 463 -32.29 10.19 -7.88
CA ILE A 463 -32.31 10.39 -6.42
C ILE A 463 -30.98 10.99 -6.00
N LYS A 464 -31.03 12.07 -5.23
CA LYS A 464 -29.84 12.72 -4.67
C LYS A 464 -29.19 11.85 -3.61
N GLY A 465 -27.91 11.53 -3.78
CA GLY A 465 -27.12 10.83 -2.78
C GLY A 465 -27.02 11.58 -1.46
N LYS A 466 -27.27 10.88 -0.36
CA LYS A 466 -27.00 11.35 1.00
C LYS A 466 -26.67 10.15 1.88
N ALA A 467 -25.44 10.12 2.41
CA ALA A 467 -25.00 9.10 3.33
C ALA A 467 -25.16 9.57 4.78
N LYS A 468 -25.56 8.67 5.68
CA LYS A 468 -25.57 8.96 7.11
C LYS A 468 -24.15 9.02 7.69
N GLN A 469 -23.25 8.21 7.14
CA GLN A 469 -21.84 8.15 7.50
C GLN A 469 -21.01 8.34 6.24
N VAL A 470 -20.16 9.37 6.21
CA VAL A 470 -19.19 9.53 5.12
C VAL A 470 -17.95 8.71 5.50
N PRO A 471 -17.62 7.62 4.78
CA PRO A 471 -16.44 6.85 5.08
C PRO A 471 -15.18 7.62 4.68
N GLU A 472 -14.12 7.48 5.48
CA GLU A 472 -12.78 8.01 5.18
C GLU A 472 -11.74 6.87 5.10
N PRO A 473 -10.68 7.03 4.29
CA PRO A 473 -9.55 6.10 4.30
C PRO A 473 -8.87 6.05 5.67
N THR A 474 -8.45 4.86 6.11
CA THR A 474 -7.69 4.69 7.36
C THR A 474 -6.20 4.72 7.07
N ALA A 475 -5.47 5.59 7.77
CA ALA A 475 -4.01 5.68 7.62
C ALA A 475 -3.33 4.36 8.01
N ILE A 476 -2.24 4.03 7.30
CA ILE A 476 -1.43 2.87 7.63
C ILE A 476 -0.73 3.09 8.97
N ASP A 477 -0.90 2.13 9.87
CA ASP A 477 -0.16 2.05 11.13
C ASP A 477 1.17 1.31 10.92
N PHE A 478 2.25 2.08 10.73
CA PHE A 478 3.61 1.52 10.63
C PHE A 478 4.15 0.98 11.96
N THR A 479 3.51 1.31 13.09
CA THR A 479 3.91 0.86 14.43
C THR A 479 3.31 -0.48 14.82
N ARG A 480 2.41 -1.02 13.98
CA ARG A 480 1.76 -2.33 14.14
C ARG A 480 2.75 -3.46 14.48
N VAL A 481 3.93 -3.45 13.86
CA VAL A 481 4.99 -4.44 14.10
C VAL A 481 6.30 -3.71 14.38
N THR A 482 6.80 -3.79 15.60
CA THR A 482 8.15 -3.29 15.93
C THR A 482 9.19 -4.36 15.63
N VAL A 483 10.32 -3.97 15.07
CA VAL A 483 11.42 -4.90 14.76
C VAL A 483 12.74 -4.40 15.32
N ASN A 484 13.59 -5.33 15.72
CA ASN A 484 14.96 -5.05 16.12
C ASN A 484 15.89 -5.16 14.92
N ASP A 485 16.97 -4.38 14.95
CA ASP A 485 17.99 -4.42 13.90
C ASP A 485 18.69 -5.79 13.86
N ILE A 486 18.50 -6.54 12.78
CA ILE A 486 19.13 -7.85 12.58
C ILE A 486 20.66 -7.74 12.67
N PHE A 487 21.23 -6.64 12.19
CA PHE A 487 22.67 -6.40 12.13
C PHE A 487 23.17 -5.52 13.30
N HIS A 488 22.48 -5.59 14.44
CA HIS A 488 22.83 -4.84 15.67
C HIS A 488 24.30 -5.01 16.08
N LYS A 489 24.91 -6.18 15.85
CA LYS A 489 26.32 -6.47 16.18
C LYS A 489 27.33 -5.52 15.52
N LEU A 490 27.01 -4.97 14.34
CA LEU A 490 27.86 -3.98 13.65
C LEU A 490 28.02 -2.66 14.44
N GLY A 491 27.15 -2.42 15.42
CA GLY A 491 27.21 -1.25 16.29
C GLY A 491 26.00 -0.32 16.14
N PRO A 492 25.94 0.74 16.97
CA PRO A 492 24.87 1.74 16.95
C PRO A 492 24.63 2.35 15.58
N LEU A 493 23.42 2.20 15.04
CA LEU A 493 23.07 2.65 13.68
C LEU A 493 23.30 4.14 13.44
N ALA A 494 23.13 4.98 14.46
CA ALA A 494 23.38 6.42 14.37
C ALA A 494 24.85 6.74 14.01
N ILE A 495 25.76 5.82 14.31
CA ILE A 495 27.20 5.95 14.10
C ILE A 495 27.62 4.98 12.99
N PHE A 496 27.47 3.68 13.19
CA PHE A 496 27.89 2.62 12.26
C PHE A 496 26.84 2.36 11.16
N ASN A 497 26.73 3.31 10.23
CA ASN A 497 25.87 3.21 9.05
C ASN A 497 26.68 3.43 7.75
N SER A 498 26.02 3.15 6.62
CA SER A 498 26.57 3.29 5.26
C SER A 498 26.92 4.72 4.85
N ARG A 499 26.40 5.74 5.54
CA ARG A 499 26.68 7.15 5.20
C ARG A 499 27.98 7.66 5.82
N ASN A 500 28.47 6.98 6.85
CA ASN A 500 29.68 7.35 7.57
C ASN A 500 30.83 6.45 7.14
N ASN A 501 31.97 7.05 6.80
CA ASN A 501 33.19 6.32 6.46
C ASN A 501 34.11 6.24 7.67
N TRP A 502 34.81 5.11 7.79
CA TRP A 502 35.67 4.80 8.93
C TRP A 502 37.06 4.39 8.46
N SER A 503 38.06 4.71 9.25
CA SER A 503 39.39 4.11 9.08
C SER A 503 39.36 2.64 9.47
N ALA A 504 40.28 1.87 8.90
CA ALA A 504 40.52 0.50 9.36
C ALA A 504 40.80 0.49 10.88
N PRO A 505 40.26 -0.49 11.62
CA PRO A 505 40.51 -0.64 13.04
C PRO A 505 41.99 -0.66 13.37
N ARG A 506 42.38 0.13 14.38
CA ARG A 506 43.74 0.19 14.88
C ARG A 506 43.79 -0.40 16.28
N MET A 507 44.60 -1.42 16.45
CA MET A 507 44.91 -1.99 17.76
C MET A 507 46.07 -1.24 18.39
N VAL A 508 45.85 -0.71 19.59
CA VAL A 508 46.84 0.02 20.36
C VAL A 508 47.03 -0.66 21.71
N ASP A 509 48.27 -1.07 22.01
CA ASP A 509 48.66 -1.61 23.30
C ASP A 509 49.36 -0.52 24.12
N ILE A 510 48.82 -0.19 25.29
CA ILE A 510 49.30 0.87 26.18
C ILE A 510 49.62 0.27 27.55
N GLN A 511 50.86 0.44 28.00
CA GLN A 511 51.22 0.13 29.39
C GLN A 511 50.87 1.31 30.29
N ARG A 512 50.24 1.05 31.44
CA ARG A 512 49.87 2.10 32.38
C ARG A 512 51.11 2.82 32.92
N GLY A 513 51.18 4.14 32.72
CA GLY A 513 52.20 5.00 33.29
C GLY A 513 51.91 5.39 34.74
N VAL A 514 52.85 6.10 35.37
CA VAL A 514 52.72 6.59 36.76
C VAL A 514 51.49 7.49 36.93
N GLU A 515 51.20 8.31 35.92
CA GLU A 515 50.04 9.22 35.90
C GLU A 515 48.82 8.66 35.16
N GLY A 516 48.83 7.37 34.84
CA GLY A 516 47.78 6.70 34.07
C GLY A 516 48.10 6.58 32.59
N PHE A 517 47.07 6.64 31.75
CA PHE A 517 47.22 6.44 30.30
C PHE A 517 47.36 7.74 29.48
N GLY A 518 47.04 8.91 30.06
CA GLY A 518 47.23 10.22 29.41
C GLY A 518 46.23 10.53 28.28
N PHE A 519 44.97 10.14 28.45
CA PHE A 519 43.87 10.55 27.59
C PHE A 519 42.57 10.60 28.39
N THR A 520 41.58 11.36 27.92
CA THR A 520 40.23 11.40 28.50
C THR A 520 39.21 10.88 27.51
N VAL A 521 38.06 10.42 28.01
CA VAL A 521 36.99 9.86 27.18
C VAL A 521 35.65 10.53 27.48
N ARG A 522 34.76 10.54 26.49
CA ARG A 522 33.41 11.12 26.56
C ARG A 522 32.42 10.33 25.70
N GLY A 523 31.14 10.65 25.85
CA GLY A 523 30.08 10.00 25.08
C GLY A 523 29.76 8.59 25.57
N ASP A 524 28.71 8.02 25.00
CA ASP A 524 28.15 6.71 25.34
C ASP A 524 27.86 5.94 24.05
N SER A 525 28.31 4.69 23.99
CA SER A 525 27.96 3.69 22.97
C SER A 525 28.00 4.20 21.51
N PRO A 526 29.18 4.19 20.88
CA PRO A 526 30.52 4.03 21.44
C PRO A 526 31.07 5.23 22.22
N VAL A 527 32.02 4.95 23.11
CA VAL A 527 32.81 5.94 23.84
C VAL A 527 33.88 6.53 22.92
N ILE A 528 34.13 7.83 23.05
CA ILE A 528 35.02 8.63 22.19
C ILE A 528 36.19 9.17 23.01
N VAL A 529 37.39 9.17 22.43
CA VAL A 529 38.55 9.87 23.00
C VAL A 529 38.32 11.38 22.90
N ALA A 530 38.24 12.04 24.06
CA ALA A 530 37.93 13.45 24.19
C ALA A 530 39.17 14.35 24.10
N SER A 531 40.29 13.91 24.67
CA SER A 531 41.58 14.59 24.58
C SER A 531 42.69 13.57 24.78
N VAL A 532 43.88 13.85 24.23
CA VAL A 532 45.09 13.05 24.44
C VAL A 532 46.19 13.99 24.90
N ASP A 533 46.83 13.66 26.02
CA ASP A 533 47.85 14.52 26.62
C ASP A 533 49.17 14.40 25.82
N PRO A 534 49.72 15.51 25.27
CA PRO A 534 50.95 15.47 24.50
C PRO A 534 52.12 14.92 25.32
N GLY A 535 52.86 13.95 24.75
CA GLY A 535 54.02 13.35 25.40
C GLY A 535 53.72 12.20 26.37
N TYR A 536 52.44 11.84 26.57
CA TYR A 536 52.05 10.70 27.40
C TYR A 536 51.95 9.39 26.60
N VAL A 537 51.80 8.28 27.33
CA VAL A 537 51.79 6.92 26.76
C VAL A 537 50.72 6.72 25.69
N ALA A 538 49.51 7.28 25.82
CA ALA A 538 48.49 7.17 24.78
C ALA A 538 48.83 7.93 23.49
N SER A 539 49.39 9.14 23.61
CA SER A 539 49.87 9.92 22.44
C SER A 539 50.97 9.17 21.70
N ALA A 540 51.95 8.63 22.43
CA ALA A 540 53.05 7.86 21.87
C ALA A 540 52.59 6.53 21.24
N SER A 541 51.48 5.97 21.71
CA SER A 541 50.92 4.70 21.21
C SER A 541 49.96 4.90 20.02
N GLY A 542 49.70 6.15 19.60
CA GLY A 542 48.91 6.44 18.40
C GLY A 542 47.41 6.65 18.62
N VAL A 543 46.97 6.85 19.87
CA VAL A 543 45.61 7.28 20.20
C VAL A 543 45.40 8.72 19.74
N LYS A 544 44.28 9.02 19.08
CA LYS A 544 43.95 10.36 18.60
C LYS A 544 42.66 10.87 19.22
N GLU A 545 42.58 12.18 19.39
CA GLU A 545 41.33 12.84 19.73
C GLU A 545 40.27 12.57 18.66
N GLY A 546 39.04 12.26 19.08
CA GLY A 546 37.95 11.90 18.19
C GLY A 546 37.92 10.42 17.77
N ASP A 547 38.89 9.60 18.20
CA ASP A 547 38.82 8.16 18.01
C ASP A 547 37.65 7.55 18.77
N PHE A 548 36.94 6.63 18.13
CA PHE A 548 35.91 5.82 18.75
C PHE A 548 36.52 4.53 19.28
N ILE A 549 36.27 4.24 20.55
CA ILE A 549 36.70 3.00 21.20
C ILE A 549 35.66 1.93 20.88
N VAL A 550 36.05 0.93 20.09
CA VAL A 550 35.16 -0.17 19.66
C VAL A 550 35.48 -1.47 20.35
N GLY A 551 36.69 -1.62 20.88
CA GLY A 551 37.13 -2.76 21.68
C GLY A 551 38.04 -2.31 22.83
N VAL A 552 37.90 -2.97 23.97
CA VAL A 552 38.83 -2.88 25.11
C VAL A 552 39.23 -4.29 25.50
N ASN A 553 40.54 -4.51 25.56
CA ASN A 553 41.17 -5.82 25.69
C ASN A 553 40.67 -6.78 24.60
N ASP A 554 39.91 -7.81 24.97
CA ASP A 554 39.33 -8.79 24.05
C ASP A 554 37.79 -8.70 24.01
N ARG A 555 37.22 -7.57 24.48
CA ARG A 555 35.77 -7.32 24.54
C ARG A 555 35.37 -6.16 23.64
N SER A 556 34.37 -6.39 22.79
CA SER A 556 33.71 -5.31 22.04
C SER A 556 32.95 -4.38 22.99
N VAL A 557 33.18 -3.07 22.85
CA VAL A 557 32.56 -2.02 23.67
C VAL A 557 31.70 -1.05 22.86
N LYS A 558 31.38 -1.38 21.60
CA LYS A 558 30.54 -0.56 20.69
C LYS A 558 29.21 -0.12 21.32
N TRP A 559 28.64 -0.97 22.17
CA TRP A 559 27.37 -0.75 22.88
C TRP A 559 27.54 -0.55 24.39
N ALA A 560 28.76 -0.53 24.90
CA ALA A 560 29.01 -0.34 26.33
C ALA A 560 28.76 1.13 26.71
N LYS A 561 28.30 1.34 27.94
CA LYS A 561 28.15 2.69 28.52
C LYS A 561 29.49 3.23 28.97
N HIS A 562 29.61 4.55 29.07
CA HIS A 562 30.81 5.27 29.52
C HIS A 562 31.43 4.67 30.77
N GLY A 563 30.62 4.46 31.82
CA GLY A 563 31.11 3.92 33.10
C GLY A 563 31.70 2.51 33.00
N GLU A 564 31.15 1.66 32.11
CA GLU A 564 31.68 0.30 31.89
C GLU A 564 33.05 0.36 31.21
N VAL A 565 33.16 1.16 30.15
CA VAL A 565 34.42 1.35 29.40
C VAL A 565 35.48 1.97 30.30
N VAL A 566 35.15 3.00 31.07
CA VAL A 566 36.08 3.66 32.01
C VAL A 566 36.52 2.69 33.10
N LYS A 567 35.61 1.89 33.67
CA LYS A 567 35.95 0.88 34.67
C LYS A 567 36.93 -0.16 34.08
N GLU A 568 36.67 -0.63 32.87
CA GLU A 568 37.50 -1.61 32.17
C GLU A 568 38.90 -1.05 31.89
N ILE A 569 38.99 0.18 31.39
CA ILE A 569 40.25 0.92 31.19
C ILE A 569 41.02 1.08 32.51
N LEU A 570 40.38 1.59 33.57
CA LEU A 570 41.03 1.89 34.85
C LEU A 570 41.49 0.64 35.60
N SER A 571 40.81 -0.50 35.39
CA SER A 571 41.17 -1.78 35.98
C SER A 571 42.36 -2.47 35.29
N SER A 572 42.72 -2.02 34.08
CA SER A 572 43.77 -2.62 33.27
C SER A 572 45.15 -2.05 33.64
N GLN A 573 46.17 -2.91 33.72
CA GLN A 573 47.58 -2.49 33.85
C GLN A 573 48.26 -2.40 32.49
N ARG A 574 47.91 -3.32 31.59
CA ARG A 574 48.17 -3.24 30.16
C ARG A 574 46.82 -3.15 29.48
N LEU A 575 46.63 -2.07 28.74
CA LEU A 575 45.38 -1.76 28.07
C LEU A 575 45.57 -2.01 26.58
N ARG A 576 44.79 -2.93 26.02
CA ARG A 576 44.66 -3.08 24.57
C ARG A 576 43.37 -2.39 24.14
N ILE A 577 43.41 -1.48 23.19
CA ILE A 577 42.20 -0.81 22.68
C ILE A 577 42.14 -0.91 21.16
N GLU A 578 40.94 -1.20 20.67
CA GLU A 578 40.61 -1.16 19.26
C GLU A 578 39.92 0.18 18.96
N LEU A 579 40.48 0.94 18.03
CA LEU A 579 40.07 2.30 17.71
C LEU A 579 39.68 2.43 16.24
N VAL A 580 38.59 3.16 15.97
CA VAL A 580 38.22 3.60 14.62
C VAL A 580 38.06 5.12 14.59
N THR A 581 38.57 5.74 13.53
CA THR A 581 38.45 7.19 13.29
C THR A 581 37.47 7.46 12.16
N PRO A 582 36.52 8.40 12.30
CA PRO A 582 35.66 8.81 11.20
C PRO A 582 36.48 9.51 10.09
N LEU A 583 36.18 9.18 8.83
CA LEU A 583 36.82 9.75 7.64
C LEU A 583 35.85 10.72 6.94
N GLY A 584 36.11 12.03 7.03
CA GLY A 584 35.32 13.08 6.36
C GLY A 584 35.27 14.39 7.16
N ASN A 585 35.01 15.53 6.47
CA ASN A 585 35.10 16.89 7.02
C ASN A 585 34.04 17.28 8.08
N GLY A 586 33.23 16.33 8.55
CA GLY A 586 32.35 16.52 9.69
C GLY A 586 32.86 15.70 10.86
N VAL A 587 33.80 16.24 11.65
CA VAL A 587 34.11 15.67 12.97
C VAL A 587 32.78 15.50 13.67
N LEU A 588 32.36 14.25 13.88
CA LEU A 588 31.16 13.91 14.63
C LEU A 588 31.43 14.33 16.08
N HIS A 589 31.23 15.62 16.38
CA HIS A 589 31.14 16.13 17.73
C HIS A 589 29.65 16.14 18.09
N PRO A 590 29.15 15.18 18.89
CA PRO A 590 27.73 15.08 19.19
C PRO A 590 27.19 16.27 20.00
N GLN A 591 28.07 17.19 20.45
CA GLN A 591 27.68 18.40 21.17
C GLN A 591 27.63 19.67 20.30
N ASP A 592 28.13 19.66 19.06
CA ASP A 592 28.17 20.89 18.23
C ASP A 592 26.86 21.16 17.48
N LYS A 593 26.01 20.15 17.30
CA LYS A 593 24.69 20.32 16.67
C LYS A 593 23.59 20.82 17.62
N ARG A 594 23.81 20.83 18.95
CA ARG A 594 22.81 21.34 19.91
C ARG A 594 22.80 22.87 20.05
N ARG A 595 23.75 23.59 19.46
CA ARG A 595 23.80 25.06 19.55
C ARG A 595 23.19 25.81 18.37
N LEU A 596 22.71 25.13 17.33
CA LEU A 596 22.14 25.81 16.15
C LEU A 596 20.61 25.76 16.05
N ASN A 597 19.91 25.08 16.96
CA ASN A 597 18.43 24.95 16.93
C ASN A 597 17.75 25.11 18.31
N SER A 598 18.20 26.03 19.16
CA SER A 598 17.40 26.44 20.34
C SER A 598 17.71 27.87 20.78
N SER A 599 17.05 28.84 20.14
CA SER A 599 16.60 30.03 20.88
C SER A 599 15.18 29.73 21.38
N ASP A 600 15.00 29.97 22.67
CA ASP A 600 13.77 29.98 23.45
C ASP A 600 13.37 28.72 24.23
N SER A 601 13.43 28.92 25.56
CA SER A 601 12.64 28.32 26.65
C SER A 601 13.39 27.35 27.57
N ALA A 602 13.43 27.76 28.83
CA ALA A 602 14.23 27.27 29.93
C ALA A 602 13.79 25.93 30.53
N GLY A 603 14.76 25.25 31.14
CA GLY A 603 14.59 24.58 32.44
C GLY A 603 14.59 23.04 32.43
N SER A 604 15.76 22.43 32.63
CA SER A 604 15.99 21.40 33.69
C SER A 604 17.39 20.78 33.55
N SER A 605 17.95 20.45 34.71
CA SER A 605 19.31 20.04 35.04
C SER A 605 19.75 18.69 34.44
N LEU A 606 20.94 18.63 33.85
CA LEU A 606 21.78 17.42 33.77
C LEU A 606 23.26 17.83 33.82
N THR A 607 23.97 17.21 34.75
CA THR A 607 25.38 17.42 35.10
C THR A 607 26.34 16.97 34.00
N ASP A 608 27.27 17.84 33.61
CA ASP A 608 28.45 17.49 32.81
C ASP A 608 29.30 16.44 33.55
N MET A 609 29.52 15.28 32.93
CA MET A 609 30.41 14.22 33.42
C MET A 609 31.64 14.14 32.50
N ASN A 610 32.63 14.99 32.78
CA ASN A 610 34.00 14.80 32.28
C ASN A 610 34.75 13.93 33.30
N GLY A 611 35.11 12.70 32.93
CA GLY A 611 35.96 11.82 33.73
C GLY A 611 37.42 11.95 33.33
N SER A 612 38.26 12.51 34.21
CA SER A 612 39.72 12.46 34.04
C SER A 612 40.26 11.08 34.44
N ILE A 613 41.13 10.49 33.62
CA ILE A 613 41.75 9.16 33.83
C ILE A 613 43.12 9.28 34.55
N THR A 614 43.45 10.46 35.10
CA THR A 614 44.72 10.72 35.81
C THR A 614 44.64 10.41 37.31
N SER A 615 45.61 9.69 37.87
CA SER A 615 45.67 9.37 39.31
C SER A 615 46.50 10.36 40.15
N GLY A 616 45.84 11.16 41.01
CA GLY A 616 46.20 11.32 42.45
C GLY A 616 47.02 12.52 42.99
N SER A 617 46.38 13.24 43.94
CA SER A 617 46.90 13.78 45.22
C SER A 617 47.40 15.25 45.38
N SER A 618 47.09 15.78 46.56
CA SER A 618 47.09 17.17 47.06
C SER A 618 48.43 17.72 47.56
N SER A 619 48.60 19.06 47.55
CA SER A 619 49.27 19.82 48.63
C SER A 619 48.96 21.33 48.63
N LYS A 620 49.06 21.91 49.83
CA LYS A 620 48.49 23.15 50.39
C LYS A 620 49.22 24.45 50.01
N ASP A 621 48.50 25.59 50.04
CA ASP A 621 48.86 26.87 50.71
C ASP A 621 47.87 27.99 50.28
N ARG A 622 47.52 29.06 50.99
CA ARG A 622 47.54 29.52 52.40
C ARG A 622 46.80 30.88 52.42
N ARG A 623 46.10 31.19 53.51
CA ARG A 623 45.73 32.53 54.06
C ARG A 623 44.43 33.26 53.61
N GLN A 624 43.65 33.51 54.67
CA GLN A 624 42.53 34.43 54.96
C GLN A 624 42.85 35.96 54.79
N PRO A 625 41.98 36.94 55.21
CA PRO A 625 40.52 37.14 55.01
C PRO A 625 40.10 38.63 54.73
N SER A 626 38.83 38.83 54.29
CA SER A 626 37.82 39.90 54.66
C SER A 626 38.19 41.42 54.62
N PRO A 627 37.26 42.38 54.27
CA PRO A 627 36.02 42.61 55.05
C PRO A 627 34.76 43.28 54.41
N LYS A 628 33.60 42.94 55.01
CA LYS A 628 32.42 43.73 55.51
C LYS A 628 31.72 44.83 54.66
N LYS A 629 30.37 44.77 54.65
CA LYS A 629 29.34 45.69 55.24
C LYS A 629 28.01 45.55 54.45
N SER A 630 26.90 45.02 54.98
CA SER A 630 25.91 45.47 55.99
C SER A 630 24.77 46.40 55.49
N ALA A 631 23.52 45.88 55.60
CA ALA A 631 22.27 46.56 55.99
C ALA A 631 21.67 47.60 55.00
N LYS A 632 20.35 47.79 54.79
CA LYS A 632 19.15 47.58 55.63
C LYS A 632 17.84 47.92 54.87
N ASP A 633 16.70 47.53 55.46
CA ASP A 633 15.33 48.15 55.46
C ASP A 633 14.31 47.95 54.29
N VAL A 634 13.48 46.88 54.37
CA VAL A 634 12.05 46.77 54.79
C VAL A 634 11.22 48.09 54.95
N PRO A 635 9.85 48.12 54.88
CA PRO A 635 8.81 47.42 54.08
C PRO A 635 7.74 48.38 53.46
N ASP A 636 6.75 47.81 52.76
CA ASP A 636 5.33 47.74 53.19
C ASP A 636 4.31 47.95 52.05
N GLY A 637 3.14 47.31 52.21
CA GLY A 637 1.90 48.04 51.96
C GLY A 637 1.11 47.75 50.69
N SER A 638 0.64 46.52 50.56
CA SER A 638 -0.80 46.21 50.41
C SER A 638 -1.66 46.75 49.24
N ARG A 639 -2.44 45.80 48.70
CA ARG A 639 -3.88 45.88 48.37
C ARG A 639 -4.34 46.40 46.99
N SER A 640 -4.82 45.41 46.25
CA SER A 640 -6.24 45.21 45.88
C SER A 640 -6.76 45.75 44.54
N LEU A 641 -7.20 44.75 43.75
CA LEU A 641 -8.50 44.63 43.09
C LEU A 641 -8.89 45.62 41.99
N GLY A 642 -9.27 45.06 40.84
CA GLY A 642 -10.47 45.52 40.15
C GLY A 642 -10.42 45.55 38.63
N ARG A 643 -10.90 44.46 38.02
CA ARG A 643 -11.78 44.40 36.83
C ARG A 643 -11.66 45.49 35.75
N GLY A 644 -11.52 45.02 34.51
CA GLY A 644 -12.60 45.22 33.54
C GLY A 644 -12.22 45.50 32.09
N LYS A 645 -12.82 44.67 31.22
CA LYS A 645 -13.35 44.99 29.87
C LYS A 645 -12.37 45.14 28.69
N SER A 646 -12.51 44.19 27.75
CA SER A 646 -12.39 44.42 26.30
C SER A 646 -13.50 45.36 25.82
N PRO A 647 -13.40 46.06 24.65
CA PRO A 647 -13.50 45.42 23.33
C PRO A 647 -12.73 46.14 22.20
N GLY A 648 -12.68 45.57 20.98
CA GLY A 648 -12.39 46.38 19.78
C GLY A 648 -11.84 45.62 18.58
N ARG A 649 -12.49 45.78 17.44
CA ARG A 649 -12.40 44.99 16.20
C ARG A 649 -11.63 45.75 15.10
N ALA A 650 -11.13 44.99 14.12
CA ALA A 650 -10.92 45.33 12.70
C ALA A 650 -9.59 45.96 12.25
N LYS A 651 -8.88 45.29 11.32
CA LYS A 651 -8.83 45.58 9.86
C LYS A 651 -7.63 44.86 9.20
N SER A 652 -7.88 44.16 8.08
CA SER A 652 -6.85 43.77 7.10
C SER A 652 -6.38 45.00 6.29
N PRO A 653 -5.20 44.99 5.63
CA PRO A 653 -5.12 44.48 4.24
C PRO A 653 -3.73 43.95 3.78
N GLY A 654 -3.68 43.30 2.60
CA GLY A 654 -2.60 43.58 1.62
C GLY A 654 -1.53 42.52 1.30
N ARG A 655 -1.83 41.65 0.32
CA ARG A 655 -1.13 41.43 -0.98
C ARG A 655 0.43 41.41 -1.08
N MET A 656 0.92 40.30 -1.68
CA MET A 656 1.98 40.16 -2.70
C MET A 656 3.48 40.39 -2.37
N LYS A 657 4.31 39.35 -2.60
CA LYS A 657 5.35 39.19 -3.67
C LYS A 657 6.51 38.29 -3.19
N GLY A 658 7.03 37.46 -4.12
CA GLY A 658 8.27 36.69 -3.95
C GLY A 658 9.52 37.58 -3.86
N PRO A 659 10.71 36.97 -3.73
CA PRO A 659 11.59 36.75 -4.91
C PRO A 659 12.24 35.34 -4.88
N GLU A 660 12.50 34.64 -5.97
CA GLU A 660 13.39 34.88 -7.13
C GLU A 660 14.91 34.97 -6.83
N SER A 661 15.59 33.86 -7.18
CA SER A 661 16.91 33.76 -7.84
C SER A 661 18.16 34.14 -7.01
N VAL A 662 19.34 33.52 -7.16
CA VAL A 662 20.20 33.52 -8.35
C VAL A 662 21.39 32.54 -8.15
N ASN A 663 21.56 31.62 -9.12
CA ASN A 663 22.79 31.11 -9.76
C ASN A 663 23.91 30.35 -9.02
N ASN A 664 24.71 29.47 -9.66
CA ASN A 664 24.68 28.71 -10.93
C ASN A 664 26.03 27.94 -11.04
N LEU A 665 26.11 27.01 -12.01
CA LEU A 665 27.30 26.40 -12.67
C LEU A 665 27.97 25.19 -11.97
N GLY A 666 28.22 24.04 -12.62
CA GLY A 666 27.96 23.60 -13.99
C GLY A 666 28.91 22.49 -14.45
N SER A 667 28.39 21.49 -15.18
CA SER A 667 29.04 20.73 -16.29
C SER A 667 28.02 19.68 -16.80
N LYS A 668 27.28 19.91 -17.91
CA LYS A 668 27.60 19.61 -19.35
C LYS A 668 28.02 18.15 -19.57
N SER A 669 27.44 17.33 -20.47
CA SER A 669 26.81 17.56 -21.79
C SER A 669 26.10 16.26 -22.29
N LEU A 670 24.79 16.25 -22.62
CA LEU A 670 24.11 16.32 -23.97
C LEU A 670 24.06 15.00 -24.80
N PRO A 671 23.11 14.80 -25.75
CA PRO A 671 21.70 15.23 -25.78
C PRO A 671 20.68 14.19 -26.35
N ARG A 672 19.39 14.52 -26.18
CA ARG A 672 18.21 14.01 -26.91
C ARG A 672 18.10 14.63 -28.31
N GLY A 673 17.36 13.97 -29.20
CA GLY A 673 16.79 14.58 -30.42
C GLY A 673 15.30 14.25 -30.58
N ALA A 674 14.46 15.30 -30.59
CA ALA A 674 13.18 15.37 -31.31
C ALA A 674 13.48 15.96 -32.71
N THR A 675 12.67 15.94 -33.78
CA THR A 675 11.28 16.42 -33.97
C THR A 675 10.93 16.32 -35.49
N VAL A 676 9.63 16.29 -35.85
CA VAL A 676 9.00 16.89 -37.08
C VAL A 676 9.21 16.11 -38.42
N ASN A 677 8.28 15.89 -39.37
CA ASN A 677 7.19 16.72 -39.92
C ASN A 677 6.09 15.94 -40.68
N ALA A 678 5.01 16.66 -41.01
CA ALA A 678 3.82 16.28 -41.79
C ALA A 678 4.03 16.08 -43.31
N ASN A 679 3.13 15.35 -43.98
CA ASN A 679 2.50 15.74 -45.26
C ASN A 679 1.38 14.77 -45.70
N GLY A 680 0.33 15.34 -46.32
CA GLY A 680 -0.86 14.65 -46.84
C GLY A 680 -0.82 14.29 -48.33
N SER A 681 -2.02 14.22 -48.93
CA SER A 681 -2.42 13.83 -50.31
C SER A 681 -2.79 12.34 -50.45
N SER A 682 -4.08 11.99 -50.54
CA SER A 682 -5.02 12.06 -51.68
C SER A 682 -4.73 11.04 -52.79
N GLY A 683 -5.69 10.16 -53.08
CA GLY A 683 -5.62 9.28 -54.26
C GLY A 683 -6.70 8.22 -54.30
N MET A 684 -7.73 8.48 -55.09
CA MET A 684 -8.87 7.63 -55.42
C MET A 684 -8.48 6.26 -55.99
N GLY A 685 -9.37 5.27 -55.81
CA GLY A 685 -9.29 3.98 -56.52
C GLY A 685 -10.47 3.05 -56.26
N LYS A 686 -11.68 3.45 -56.69
CA LYS A 686 -12.83 2.53 -56.83
C LYS A 686 -12.51 1.48 -57.91
N LYS A 687 -12.72 0.20 -57.62
CA LYS A 687 -13.15 -0.77 -58.65
C LYS A 687 -14.12 -1.80 -58.07
N LYS A 688 -15.36 -1.71 -58.55
CA LYS A 688 -16.40 -2.74 -58.55
C LYS A 688 -15.97 -3.87 -59.50
N GLU A 689 -16.34 -5.11 -59.19
CA GLU A 689 -17.26 -5.99 -59.95
C GLU A 689 -17.32 -7.37 -59.27
N ARG A 690 -18.51 -7.85 -58.88
CA ARG A 690 -19.37 -8.81 -59.62
C ARG A 690 -18.55 -10.05 -60.05
N GLY A 691 -18.80 -11.28 -59.61
CA GLY A 691 -20.04 -11.95 -59.23
C GLY A 691 -20.23 -13.13 -60.18
N HIS A 692 -20.19 -14.37 -59.68
CA HIS A 692 -20.82 -15.50 -60.38
C HIS A 692 -21.26 -16.63 -59.45
N LYS A 693 -22.49 -17.06 -59.69
CA LYS A 693 -23.21 -18.18 -59.08
C LYS A 693 -22.72 -19.50 -59.68
N GLY A 694 -22.80 -20.57 -58.89
CA GLY A 694 -22.87 -21.95 -59.37
C GLY A 694 -23.68 -22.79 -58.37
N LYS A 695 -24.89 -23.19 -58.79
CA LYS A 695 -25.82 -24.10 -58.10
C LYS A 695 -25.59 -25.55 -58.55
N GLY A 696 -26.00 -26.50 -57.71
CA GLY A 696 -26.34 -27.90 -58.04
C GLY A 696 -25.86 -28.83 -56.92
N SER A 697 -26.65 -29.29 -55.94
CA SER A 697 -27.94 -30.00 -55.87
C SER A 697 -27.92 -31.48 -56.27
N SER A 698 -28.51 -32.26 -55.37
CA SER A 698 -28.95 -33.68 -55.39
C SER A 698 -27.91 -34.79 -55.28
N GLU A 699 -28.16 -35.97 -54.70
CA GLU A 699 -29.11 -36.52 -53.71
C GLU A 699 -28.88 -38.06 -53.77
N LYS A 700 -28.93 -38.77 -52.63
CA LYS A 700 -29.47 -40.14 -52.42
C LYS A 700 -28.56 -41.27 -51.92
N GLU A 701 -29.19 -41.99 -50.97
CA GLU A 701 -29.02 -43.40 -50.53
C GLU A 701 -27.77 -43.74 -49.70
N GLY A 702 -27.80 -44.52 -48.61
CA GLY A 702 -28.88 -45.26 -47.95
C GLY A 702 -28.29 -46.34 -47.03
N VAL A 703 -28.62 -46.28 -45.73
CA VAL A 703 -29.03 -47.41 -44.85
C VAL A 703 -27.99 -48.43 -44.28
N LYS A 704 -28.15 -48.67 -42.95
CA LYS A 704 -27.84 -49.85 -42.09
C LYS A 704 -26.43 -50.03 -41.49
N LYS A 705 -26.32 -49.90 -40.16
CA LYS A 705 -26.50 -51.04 -39.20
C LYS A 705 -26.51 -50.58 -37.74
N ALA A 706 -27.37 -51.25 -36.96
CA ALA A 706 -27.61 -51.06 -35.53
C ALA A 706 -26.85 -52.07 -34.66
N ARG A 707 -26.59 -51.67 -33.40
CA ARG A 707 -26.53 -52.45 -32.14
C ARG A 707 -26.61 -51.38 -31.03
N GLY A 708 -27.61 -51.28 -30.15
CA GLY A 708 -28.27 -52.30 -29.36
C GLY A 708 -27.39 -52.73 -28.19
N VAL A 709 -27.70 -52.71 -26.88
CA VAL A 709 -28.78 -52.18 -26.00
C VAL A 709 -28.41 -52.68 -24.55
N LEU A 710 -29.00 -52.08 -23.49
CA LEU A 710 -29.09 -52.48 -22.05
C LEU A 710 -28.08 -51.84 -21.07
N ASN A 711 -28.49 -50.93 -20.17
CA ASN A 711 -29.27 -51.07 -18.91
C ASN A 711 -28.47 -51.68 -17.75
N SER A 712 -28.33 -50.95 -16.62
CA SER A 712 -29.29 -51.05 -15.52
C SER A 712 -28.94 -50.12 -14.34
N LYS A 713 -29.96 -49.40 -13.87
CA LYS A 713 -30.08 -48.76 -12.55
C LYS A 713 -30.04 -49.80 -11.41
N ALA A 714 -29.54 -49.39 -10.24
CA ALA A 714 -30.09 -49.56 -8.87
C ALA A 714 -28.95 -49.27 -7.87
N GLY A 715 -29.10 -48.55 -6.75
CA GLY A 715 -30.26 -48.00 -6.07
C GLY A 715 -30.12 -48.23 -4.55
N LEU A 716 -30.40 -47.17 -3.78
CA LEU A 716 -30.84 -47.13 -2.36
C LEU A 716 -29.80 -47.57 -1.30
N TRP A 717 -29.61 -46.87 -0.17
CA TRP A 717 -30.56 -46.17 0.70
C TRP A 717 -30.06 -44.80 1.17
#